data_AF-X6L9K8-F1
#
_entry.id   AF-X6L9K8-F1
#
_cell.length_a   1.000
_cell.length_b   1.000
_cell.length_c   1.000
_cell.angle_alpha   90.00
_cell.angle_beta   90.00
_cell.angle_gamma   90.00
#
_symmetry.space_group_name_H-M   'P 1'
#
loop_
_entity.id
_entity.type
_entity.pdbx_description
1 polymer ?
#
loop_
_entity_poly.entity_id
_entity_poly.type
_entity_poly.pdbx_seq_one_letter_code
_entity_poly.pdbx_strand_id
1 'polypeptide(L)'
;MDEIEQRAAAAAKTDTPKTGSQIELPVEEKKEELVDEEEVKNAEAEAEPEDIQFQVTEMYAILWSHEQLLSHFVDVLSVLQDHSAKDLEKVIKELIEKSWQNISGDKMKHNLDRLVSISQAFENIVQWLRKGCRDQNVFQMVNQQWDQLKLCMLCLTTTNYQIQSNKFVDIIKTRFAQCRFDNFLSLKYLVDHIEGMLGRTDLKAEGKQEMLQWFVQNYVNTFGLRTSIVAPDTRYIIDDEFAEKIVEWLLGKDTDFTLKPTMFTKMEIATQLVTLIRRVALHFYLYNVRNFLVNHVEGSDLNGEFAVLLIRAQEQYLHFQEITSRKRLETQDKPDVGRFVRLSQSLSEKIRNGVLLEVLLLVAECKMWTYYLSHYLSWTMEFPYAYRDDGIKEMWIQGTKKGLKVYLSPQDCASIGQLYDLSQKAQMTDKERKIRQGLGYYLMTELWKRKGSRAALHLNSKRFKHLFGFAMQVEKADNVPRIPNAPSDNAFRLLEHCQDQKLDEKYNDMQQVFAAALQSKNFNWPWFERRYIIHFIAGFLSTVPLFFSKPLSTKHCQGCNCRHVCIPPFDRYDMTKNFFGPIIKYLPDKLENPERCHDRVKYLLSQLICLSFVLCASFFSIARNIFENIQLYRLAWHFLGTVLSLPQSPFSILFHNPKTFTNQYLVAMPEDQSASLLQVMAGLGAWLCPNNHLYFVANCTATNESAKCPTCGHDIGNKKGAGGHVAATGNRRLGK
;
A
#
# COMPACT_ATOMS: atom_id res chain seq x y z
N MET A 1 54.50 -34.29 27.77
CA MET A 1 53.33 -34.47 28.62
C MET A 1 52.20 -34.94 27.72
N ASP A 2 52.24 -36.26 27.55
CA ASP A 2 51.20 -37.26 27.28
C ASP A 2 50.31 -37.03 26.05
N GLU A 3 50.67 -37.55 24.86
CA GLU A 3 50.64 -38.95 24.35
C GLU A 3 49.30 -39.35 23.69
N ILE A 4 49.29 -39.42 22.34
CA ILE A 4 49.11 -40.61 21.45
C ILE A 4 47.62 -41.01 21.24
N GLU A 5 46.94 -40.78 20.12
CA GLU A 5 47.06 -41.27 18.72
C GLU A 5 47.01 -42.81 18.47
N GLN A 6 45.92 -43.23 17.81
CA GLN A 6 45.79 -44.33 16.83
C GLN A 6 45.82 -45.81 17.26
N ARG A 7 44.81 -46.55 16.78
CA ARG A 7 44.82 -47.89 16.11
C ARG A 7 43.43 -48.56 16.27
N ALA A 8 42.91 -49.45 15.42
CA ALA A 8 43.24 -50.00 14.11
C ALA A 8 42.02 -50.83 13.63
N ALA A 9 42.02 -51.17 12.34
CA ALA A 9 41.00 -51.96 11.66
C ALA A 9 41.23 -53.50 11.73
N ALA A 10 40.16 -54.21 11.36
CA ALA A 10 40.11 -55.45 10.57
C ALA A 10 39.95 -56.84 11.24
N ALA A 11 38.85 -57.49 10.81
CA ALA A 11 38.73 -58.86 10.27
C ALA A 11 38.58 -60.09 11.20
N ALA A 12 37.38 -60.69 11.08
CA ALA A 12 37.05 -62.09 10.79
C ALA A 12 37.36 -63.21 11.81
N LYS A 13 36.28 -63.90 12.27
CA LYS A 13 36.06 -65.38 12.23
C LYS A 13 34.74 -65.74 12.96
N THR A 14 33.75 -66.26 12.23
CA THR A 14 33.20 -67.64 12.28
C THR A 14 32.52 -68.03 13.60
N ASP A 15 31.19 -68.23 13.58
CA ASP A 15 30.60 -69.57 13.76
C ASP A 15 29.06 -69.55 13.68
N THR A 16 28.51 -70.46 12.88
CA THR A 16 27.09 -70.87 12.86
C THR A 16 26.83 -71.92 13.95
N PRO A 17 25.59 -72.05 14.47
CA PRO A 17 24.78 -73.17 13.97
C PRO A 17 23.26 -72.90 13.82
N LYS A 18 22.72 -73.53 12.76
CA LYS A 18 21.38 -74.11 12.52
C LYS A 18 20.30 -73.95 13.61
N THR A 19 19.07 -73.62 13.22
CA THR A 19 17.92 -74.56 13.02
C THR A 19 16.57 -73.84 12.95
N GLY A 20 15.70 -74.31 12.04
CA GLY A 20 14.23 -74.11 12.03
C GLY A 20 13.75 -72.68 11.83
N SER A 21 12.53 -72.36 11.45
CA SER A 21 11.33 -73.08 11.03
C SER A 21 10.32 -71.95 10.81
N GLN A 22 9.51 -72.03 9.75
CA GLN A 22 8.23 -71.32 9.59
C GLN A 22 8.27 -69.77 9.51
N ILE A 23 8.10 -69.27 8.28
CA ILE A 23 7.63 -67.92 8.02
C ILE A 23 6.10 -67.97 8.12
N GLU A 24 5.57 -67.50 9.24
CA GLU A 24 4.21 -66.97 9.34
C GLU A 24 4.21 -65.51 8.87
N LEU A 25 3.14 -65.13 8.16
CA LEU A 25 2.86 -63.77 7.71
C LEU A 25 2.60 -62.84 8.92
N PRO A 26 3.20 -61.65 9.01
CA PRO A 26 2.85 -60.71 10.05
C PRO A 26 1.58 -59.93 9.68
N VAL A 27 0.63 -59.98 10.60
CA VAL A 27 -0.48 -59.03 10.74
C VAL A 27 0.13 -57.65 11.04
N GLU A 28 -0.11 -56.67 10.16
CA GLU A 28 0.23 -55.28 10.42
C GLU A 28 -0.72 -54.70 11.49
N GLU A 29 -0.21 -54.61 12.72
CA GLU A 29 -0.76 -53.71 13.74
C GLU A 29 -0.48 -52.26 13.36
N LYS A 30 -1.56 -51.51 13.09
CA LYS A 30 -1.51 -50.04 13.01
C LYS A 30 -1.14 -49.49 14.39
N LYS A 31 0.09 -48.99 14.53
CA LYS A 31 0.45 -48.05 15.59
C LYS A 31 -0.19 -46.70 15.27
N GLU A 32 -1.18 -46.32 16.07
CA GLU A 32 -1.58 -44.92 16.21
C GLU A 32 -0.41 -44.17 16.89
N GLU A 33 0.17 -43.22 16.17
CA GLU A 33 1.09 -42.23 16.75
C GLU A 33 0.29 -41.32 17.68
N LEU A 34 0.48 -41.53 18.98
CA LEU A 34 0.19 -40.56 20.02
C LEU A 34 1.05 -39.32 19.78
N VAL A 35 0.41 -38.26 19.31
CA VAL A 35 0.99 -36.91 19.26
C VAL A 35 1.07 -36.40 20.70
N ASP A 36 2.27 -36.00 21.14
CA ASP A 36 2.54 -35.46 22.47
C ASP A 36 1.65 -34.25 22.79
N GLU A 37 0.68 -34.44 23.68
CA GLU A 37 -0.20 -33.40 24.23
C GLU A 37 0.54 -32.37 25.14
N GLU A 38 1.84 -32.56 25.40
CA GLU A 38 2.63 -31.67 26.26
C GLU A 38 3.11 -30.39 25.57
N GLU A 39 3.24 -30.34 24.25
CA GLU A 39 3.66 -29.11 23.55
C GLU A 39 2.53 -28.09 23.36
N VAL A 40 1.26 -28.51 23.43
CA VAL A 40 0.10 -27.61 23.37
C VAL A 40 -0.15 -26.91 24.71
N LYS A 41 0.11 -27.59 25.84
CA LYS A 41 -0.07 -27.01 27.18
C LYS A 41 0.92 -25.89 27.51
N ASN A 42 2.11 -25.89 26.90
CA ASN A 42 3.12 -24.85 27.15
C ASN A 42 2.94 -23.58 26.30
N ALA A 43 2.05 -23.58 25.30
CA ALA A 43 1.67 -22.38 24.54
C ALA A 43 0.45 -21.65 25.12
N GLU A 44 -0.28 -22.26 26.06
CA GLU A 44 -1.48 -21.70 26.70
C GLU A 44 -1.21 -21.03 28.06
N ALA A 45 0.02 -21.12 28.58
CA ALA A 45 0.34 -20.76 29.96
C ALA A 45 0.92 -19.34 30.17
N GLU A 46 0.68 -18.36 29.29
CA GLU A 46 1.06 -16.95 29.58
C GLU A 46 0.39 -15.88 28.68
N ALA A 47 -0.83 -16.11 28.21
CA ALA A 47 -1.69 -15.01 27.79
C ALA A 47 -2.72 -14.78 28.91
N GLU A 48 -2.33 -14.02 29.93
CA GLU A 48 -3.34 -13.42 30.81
C GLU A 48 -4.38 -12.75 29.91
N PRO A 49 -5.69 -13.01 30.11
CA PRO A 49 -6.71 -12.31 29.35
C PRO A 49 -6.44 -10.83 29.55
N GLU A 50 -6.16 -10.10 28.46
CA GLU A 50 -6.13 -8.64 28.51
C GLU A 50 -7.43 -8.23 29.18
N ASP A 51 -7.33 -7.84 30.44
CA ASP A 51 -8.43 -7.32 31.22
C ASP A 51 -8.85 -6.09 30.42
N ILE A 52 -9.95 -6.22 29.66
CA ILE A 52 -10.47 -5.14 28.83
C ILE A 52 -10.87 -4.08 29.84
N GLN A 53 -9.91 -3.21 30.18
CA GLN A 53 -10.09 -2.16 31.13
C GLN A 53 -11.02 -1.18 30.44
N PHE A 54 -12.31 -1.39 30.68
CA PHE A 54 -13.41 -0.59 30.19
C PHE A 54 -13.04 0.87 30.41
N GLN A 55 -12.66 1.59 29.35
CA GLN A 55 -12.22 2.98 29.47
C GLN A 55 -13.48 3.85 29.59
N VAL A 56 -13.99 3.87 30.82
CA VAL A 56 -15.08 4.69 31.33
C VAL A 56 -15.00 6.14 30.82
N THR A 57 -13.79 6.66 30.61
CA THR A 57 -13.49 8.01 30.12
C THR A 57 -13.91 8.31 28.67
N GLU A 58 -13.76 7.39 27.72
CA GLU A 58 -14.20 7.64 26.33
C GLU A 58 -15.72 7.71 26.23
N MET A 59 -16.39 6.85 27.00
CA MET A 59 -17.83 6.86 27.14
C MET A 59 -18.30 8.14 27.82
N TYR A 60 -17.67 8.58 28.91
CA TYR A 60 -17.99 9.86 29.55
C TYR A 60 -17.83 11.07 28.61
N ALA A 61 -16.82 11.08 27.74
CA ALA A 61 -16.62 12.17 26.77
C ALA A 61 -17.74 12.25 25.72
N ILE A 62 -18.20 11.10 25.21
CA ILE A 62 -19.32 11.01 24.26
C ILE A 62 -20.65 11.36 24.96
N LEU A 63 -20.82 10.92 26.20
CA LEU A 63 -22.04 11.15 26.98
C LEU A 63 -22.17 12.61 27.42
N TRP A 64 -21.10 13.25 27.89
CA TRP A 64 -21.13 14.67 28.31
C TRP A 64 -21.38 15.65 27.16
N SER A 65 -21.03 15.28 25.92
CA SER A 65 -21.34 16.11 24.75
C SER A 65 -22.81 16.01 24.30
N HIS A 66 -23.60 15.10 24.88
CA HIS A 66 -25.00 14.85 24.51
C HIS A 66 -25.88 14.63 25.76
N GLU A 67 -26.43 15.71 26.32
CA GLU A 67 -27.19 15.74 27.60
C GLU A 67 -28.29 14.66 27.72
N GLN A 68 -29.11 14.47 26.69
CA GLN A 68 -30.16 13.43 26.70
C GLN A 68 -29.61 12.01 26.63
N LEU A 69 -28.41 11.85 26.09
CA LEU A 69 -27.72 10.57 25.95
C LEU A 69 -27.05 10.20 27.27
N LEU A 70 -26.47 11.19 27.96
CA LEU A 70 -26.05 11.08 29.35
C LEU A 70 -27.22 10.67 30.26
N SER A 71 -28.41 11.26 30.11
CA SER A 71 -29.57 10.87 30.93
C SER A 71 -29.96 9.40 30.70
N HIS A 72 -30.13 8.98 29.45
CA HIS A 72 -30.44 7.57 29.14
C HIS A 72 -29.33 6.61 29.57
N PHE A 73 -28.08 7.05 29.53
CA PHE A 73 -26.94 6.24 29.96
C PHE A 73 -26.86 6.14 31.49
N VAL A 74 -27.18 7.22 32.22
CA VAL A 74 -27.34 7.21 33.67
C VAL A 74 -28.53 6.33 34.06
N ASP A 75 -29.63 6.34 33.30
CA ASP A 75 -30.76 5.44 33.50
C ASP A 75 -30.32 3.97 33.30
N VAL A 76 -29.56 3.67 32.25
CA VAL A 76 -28.97 2.34 32.00
C VAL A 76 -27.99 1.94 33.11
N LEU A 77 -27.10 2.83 33.56
CA LEU A 77 -26.16 2.56 34.65
C LEU A 77 -26.87 2.36 36.00
N SER A 78 -27.92 3.13 36.27
CA SER A 78 -28.70 3.03 37.52
C SER A 78 -29.39 1.66 37.62
N VAL A 79 -29.90 1.17 36.49
CA VAL A 79 -30.46 -0.18 36.34
C VAL A 79 -29.39 -1.28 36.43
N LEU A 80 -28.19 -1.03 35.89
CA LEU A 80 -27.07 -1.98 35.97
C LEU A 80 -26.56 -2.17 37.42
N GLN A 81 -26.67 -1.12 38.25
CA GLN A 81 -26.31 -1.16 39.68
C GLN A 81 -27.20 -2.11 40.50
N ASP A 82 -28.48 -2.25 40.13
CA ASP A 82 -29.44 -3.13 40.81
C ASP A 82 -29.55 -4.53 40.17
N HIS A 83 -28.81 -4.80 39.09
CA HIS A 83 -28.84 -6.06 38.32
C HIS A 83 -30.25 -6.49 37.86
N SER A 84 -31.19 -5.56 37.77
CA SER A 84 -32.56 -5.84 37.35
C SER A 84 -32.63 -5.90 35.82
N ALA A 85 -32.50 -7.11 35.29
CA ALA A 85 -32.57 -7.37 33.86
C ALA A 85 -33.92 -6.90 33.24
N LYS A 86 -34.99 -6.86 34.03
CA LYS A 86 -36.33 -6.37 33.64
C LYS A 86 -36.39 -4.85 33.45
N ASP A 87 -35.67 -4.09 34.27
CA ASP A 87 -35.64 -2.63 34.11
C ASP A 87 -34.79 -2.24 32.89
N LEU A 88 -33.76 -3.04 32.58
CA LEU A 88 -32.93 -2.82 31.40
C LEU A 88 -33.71 -3.14 30.12
N GLU A 89 -34.48 -4.22 30.13
CA GLU A 89 -35.46 -4.53 29.09
C GLU A 89 -36.40 -3.33 28.87
N LYS A 90 -36.96 -2.76 29.94
CA LYS A 90 -37.90 -1.64 29.82
C LYS A 90 -37.24 -0.41 29.20
N VAL A 91 -36.04 -0.03 29.65
CA VAL A 91 -35.30 1.12 29.10
C VAL A 91 -34.97 0.90 27.62
N ILE A 92 -34.49 -0.29 27.27
CA ILE A 92 -34.16 -0.64 25.88
C ILE A 92 -35.43 -0.62 25.02
N LYS A 93 -36.51 -1.25 25.48
CA LYS A 93 -37.78 -1.27 24.76
C LYS A 93 -38.34 0.13 24.57
N GLU A 94 -38.28 0.99 25.57
CA GLU A 94 -38.69 2.40 25.43
C GLU A 94 -37.81 3.16 24.45
N LEU A 95 -36.50 2.96 24.47
CA LEU A 95 -35.55 3.63 23.59
C LEU A 95 -35.75 3.19 22.14
N ILE A 96 -36.01 1.90 21.91
CA ILE A 96 -36.36 1.31 20.62
C ILE A 96 -37.73 1.85 20.17
N GLU A 97 -38.80 1.68 20.95
CA GLU A 97 -40.16 2.09 20.58
C GLU A 97 -40.28 3.60 20.34
N LYS A 98 -39.67 4.44 21.18
CA LYS A 98 -39.67 5.90 21.00
C LYS A 98 -38.89 6.34 19.76
N SER A 99 -37.84 5.61 19.39
CA SER A 99 -37.08 5.90 18.17
C SER A 99 -37.88 5.64 16.88
N TRP A 100 -38.93 4.81 16.96
CA TRP A 100 -39.70 4.34 15.79
C TRP A 100 -41.06 5.02 15.57
N GLN A 101 -41.57 5.82 16.50
CA GLN A 101 -42.92 6.38 16.41
C GLN A 101 -43.00 7.60 15.47
N ASN A 102 -43.71 7.50 14.34
CA ASN A 102 -44.25 8.59 13.48
C ASN A 102 -43.42 9.90 13.47
N ILE A 103 -42.20 9.82 12.97
CA ILE A 103 -41.27 10.93 12.90
C ILE A 103 -41.04 11.33 11.43
N SER A 104 -40.94 12.64 11.14
CA SER A 104 -40.56 13.15 9.83
C SER A 104 -39.16 12.66 9.42
N GLY A 105 -38.87 12.55 8.12
CA GLY A 105 -37.59 12.01 7.61
C GLY A 105 -36.34 12.63 8.25
N ASP A 106 -36.32 13.95 8.46
CA ASP A 106 -35.17 14.63 9.08
C ASP A 106 -34.95 14.27 10.55
N LYS A 107 -36.04 14.17 11.31
CA LYS A 107 -35.98 13.79 12.73
C LYS A 107 -35.70 12.28 12.87
N MET A 108 -36.07 11.50 11.86
CA MET A 108 -35.76 10.07 11.76
C MET A 108 -34.27 9.86 11.57
N LYS A 109 -33.68 10.60 10.62
CA LYS A 109 -32.24 10.66 10.41
C LYS A 109 -31.51 11.07 11.68
N HIS A 110 -31.95 12.14 12.35
CA HIS A 110 -31.31 12.59 13.60
C HIS A 110 -31.36 11.51 14.70
N ASN A 111 -32.49 10.81 14.86
CA ASN A 111 -32.61 9.71 15.82
C ASN A 111 -31.72 8.51 15.43
N LEU A 112 -31.61 8.19 14.15
CA LEU A 112 -30.75 7.12 13.65
C LEU A 112 -29.27 7.46 13.83
N ASP A 113 -28.86 8.68 13.50
CA ASP A 113 -27.50 9.16 13.74
C ASP A 113 -27.15 9.08 15.24
N ARG A 114 -28.09 9.42 16.12
CA ARG A 114 -27.97 9.23 17.57
C ARG A 114 -27.89 7.76 17.99
N LEU A 115 -28.64 6.86 17.35
CA LEU A 115 -28.57 5.42 17.62
C LEU A 115 -27.25 4.81 17.12
N VAL A 116 -26.77 5.24 15.95
CA VAL A 116 -25.47 4.84 15.39
C VAL A 116 -24.34 5.31 16.30
N SER A 117 -24.40 6.55 16.83
CA SER A 117 -23.35 7.05 17.72
C SER A 117 -23.22 6.28 19.03
N ILE A 118 -24.26 5.54 19.44
CA ILE A 118 -24.29 4.78 20.71
C ILE A 118 -24.25 3.27 20.49
N SER A 119 -24.30 2.80 19.24
CA SER A 119 -24.47 1.38 18.94
C SER A 119 -23.33 0.53 19.49
N GLN A 120 -22.09 1.05 19.48
CA GLN A 120 -20.94 0.34 20.04
C GLN A 120 -21.02 0.22 21.56
N ALA A 121 -21.49 1.26 22.26
CA ALA A 121 -21.68 1.22 23.71
C ALA A 121 -22.76 0.21 24.08
N PHE A 122 -23.86 0.16 23.33
CA PHE A 122 -24.90 -0.85 23.48
C PHE A 122 -24.37 -2.26 23.21
N GLU A 123 -23.55 -2.45 22.17
CA GLU A 123 -22.92 -3.74 21.90
C GLU A 123 -22.10 -4.25 23.10
N ASN A 124 -21.32 -3.34 23.70
CA ASN A 124 -20.52 -3.65 24.87
C ASN A 124 -21.41 -4.03 26.08
N ILE A 125 -22.55 -3.36 26.26
CA ILE A 125 -23.53 -3.70 27.32
C ILE A 125 -24.14 -5.07 27.06
N VAL A 126 -24.55 -5.38 25.83
CA VAL A 126 -25.11 -6.69 25.46
C VAL A 126 -24.07 -7.80 25.70
N GLN A 127 -22.80 -7.55 25.38
CA GLN A 127 -21.70 -8.47 25.67
C GLN A 127 -21.44 -8.61 27.18
N TRP A 128 -21.54 -7.52 27.95
CA TRP A 128 -21.44 -7.56 29.41
C TRP A 128 -22.58 -8.38 30.03
N LEU A 129 -23.83 -8.16 29.59
CA LEU A 129 -24.99 -8.94 30.01
C LEU A 129 -24.79 -10.42 29.72
N ARG A 130 -24.24 -10.76 28.55
CA ARG A 130 -23.95 -12.14 28.20
C ARG A 130 -23.02 -12.83 29.20
N LYS A 131 -21.99 -12.12 29.68
CA LYS A 131 -21.00 -12.64 30.64
C LYS A 131 -21.53 -12.67 32.08
N GLY A 132 -22.33 -11.68 32.48
CA GLY A 132 -22.72 -11.47 33.87
C GLY A 132 -24.18 -11.79 34.24
N CYS A 133 -25.08 -11.89 33.26
CA CYS A 133 -26.51 -12.06 33.54
C CYS A 133 -26.83 -13.52 33.87
N ARG A 134 -27.41 -13.74 35.06
CA ARG A 134 -27.90 -15.06 35.50
C ARG A 134 -29.13 -15.51 34.70
N ASP A 135 -29.93 -14.57 34.19
CA ASP A 135 -31.12 -14.86 33.40
C ASP A 135 -30.82 -14.84 31.91
N GLN A 136 -30.55 -16.01 31.35
CA GLN A 136 -30.26 -16.19 29.93
C GLN A 136 -31.44 -15.81 29.03
N ASN A 137 -32.68 -15.86 29.52
CA ASN A 137 -33.84 -15.47 28.71
C ASN A 137 -33.86 -13.97 28.48
N VAL A 138 -33.52 -13.18 29.50
CA VAL A 138 -33.47 -11.72 29.37
C VAL A 138 -32.34 -11.31 28.43
N PHE A 139 -31.16 -11.91 28.57
CA PHE A 139 -30.06 -11.69 27.62
C PHE A 139 -30.49 -12.00 26.17
N GLN A 140 -31.09 -13.18 25.92
CA GLN A 140 -31.52 -13.57 24.58
C GLN A 140 -32.54 -12.58 24.00
N MET A 141 -33.55 -12.19 24.78
CA MET A 141 -34.56 -11.24 24.35
C MET A 141 -33.97 -9.86 24.06
N VAL A 142 -33.09 -9.32 24.91
CA VAL A 142 -32.42 -8.04 24.67
C VAL A 142 -31.55 -8.10 23.42
N ASN A 143 -30.78 -9.18 23.24
CA ASN A 143 -29.96 -9.37 22.04
C ASN A 143 -30.82 -9.46 20.77
N GLN A 144 -31.95 -10.18 20.82
CA GLN A 144 -32.90 -10.27 19.70
C GLN A 144 -33.49 -8.92 19.32
N GLN A 145 -33.93 -8.13 20.30
CA GLN A 145 -34.46 -6.78 20.06
C GLN A 145 -33.39 -5.86 19.48
N TRP A 146 -32.15 -5.97 19.97
CA TRP A 146 -31.03 -5.20 19.47
C TRP A 146 -30.66 -5.56 18.01
N ASP A 147 -30.62 -6.85 17.68
CA ASP A 147 -30.37 -7.31 16.31
C ASP A 147 -31.47 -6.84 15.34
N GLN A 148 -32.75 -6.92 15.76
CA GLN A 148 -33.87 -6.38 14.98
C GLN A 148 -33.76 -4.86 14.79
N LEU A 149 -33.37 -4.12 15.84
CA LEU A 149 -33.14 -2.68 15.75
C LEU A 149 -32.05 -2.36 14.72
N LYS A 150 -30.89 -3.03 14.81
CA LYS A 150 -29.79 -2.85 13.85
C LYS A 150 -30.25 -3.15 12.42
N LEU A 151 -31.07 -4.18 12.21
CA LEU A 151 -31.57 -4.52 10.89
C LEU A 151 -32.47 -3.41 10.34
N CYS A 152 -33.37 -2.88 11.18
CA CYS A 152 -34.18 -1.72 10.83
C CYS A 152 -33.32 -0.50 10.50
N MET A 153 -32.31 -0.19 11.33
CA MET A 153 -31.37 0.90 11.09
C MET A 153 -30.67 0.73 9.75
N LEU A 154 -30.16 -0.47 9.45
CA LEU A 154 -29.49 -0.78 8.20
C LEU A 154 -30.41 -0.53 7.00
N CYS A 155 -31.64 -1.06 7.03
CA CYS A 155 -32.63 -0.86 5.96
C CYS A 155 -32.97 0.62 5.73
N LEU A 156 -33.09 1.40 6.81
CA LEU A 156 -33.42 2.82 6.74
C LEU A 156 -32.27 3.67 6.21
N THR A 157 -31.05 3.36 6.63
CA THR A 157 -29.84 4.00 6.09
C THR A 157 -29.70 3.70 4.59
N THR A 158 -29.92 2.45 4.16
CA THR A 158 -29.89 2.07 2.74
C THR A 158 -30.88 2.87 1.91
N THR A 159 -32.07 3.14 2.44
CA THR A 159 -33.12 3.89 1.75
C THR A 159 -33.03 5.39 1.94
N ASN A 160 -31.91 5.87 2.49
CA ASN A 160 -31.69 7.28 2.79
C ASN A 160 -32.87 7.91 3.56
N TYR A 161 -33.41 7.16 4.53
CA TYR A 161 -34.48 7.59 5.42
C TYR A 161 -35.82 7.91 4.74
N GLN A 162 -36.03 7.47 3.50
CA GLN A 162 -37.25 7.76 2.75
C GLN A 162 -38.44 6.84 3.12
N ILE A 163 -38.22 5.85 4.01
CA ILE A 163 -39.28 4.96 4.49
C ILE A 163 -40.07 5.65 5.61
N GLN A 164 -41.32 5.99 5.34
CA GLN A 164 -42.23 6.60 6.33
C GLN A 164 -43.22 5.61 6.97
N SER A 165 -43.08 4.31 6.69
CA SER A 165 -44.13 3.34 7.01
C SER A 165 -43.80 2.51 8.25
N ASN A 166 -44.56 2.68 9.33
CA ASN A 166 -44.58 1.75 10.48
C ASN A 166 -44.76 0.29 10.02
N LYS A 167 -45.45 0.06 8.89
CA LYS A 167 -45.64 -1.27 8.31
C LYS A 167 -44.33 -1.94 7.93
N PHE A 168 -43.29 -1.18 7.56
CA PHE A 168 -41.99 -1.77 7.21
C PHE A 168 -41.27 -2.31 8.45
N VAL A 169 -41.31 -1.56 9.55
CA VAL A 169 -40.77 -2.00 10.84
C VAL A 169 -41.54 -3.24 11.32
N ASP A 170 -42.86 -3.25 11.16
CA ASP A 170 -43.70 -4.40 11.52
C ASP A 170 -43.38 -5.64 10.68
N ILE A 171 -43.07 -5.48 9.38
CA ILE A 171 -42.59 -6.57 8.52
C ILE A 171 -41.28 -7.15 9.05
N ILE A 172 -40.31 -6.30 9.41
CA ILE A 172 -39.03 -6.78 9.98
C ILE A 172 -39.27 -7.52 11.29
N LYS A 173 -40.04 -6.92 12.22
CA LYS A 173 -40.36 -7.54 13.52
C LYS A 173 -41.06 -8.89 13.37
N THR A 174 -41.99 -9.00 12.43
CA THR A 174 -42.79 -10.22 12.22
C THR A 174 -41.95 -11.31 11.56
N ARG A 175 -41.18 -10.95 10.51
CA ARG A 175 -40.43 -11.93 9.72
C ARG A 175 -39.14 -12.38 10.39
N PHE A 176 -38.49 -11.49 11.14
CA PHE A 176 -37.25 -11.78 11.88
C PHE A 176 -37.50 -11.93 13.39
N ALA A 177 -38.74 -12.27 13.79
CA ALA A 177 -39.11 -12.50 15.18
C ALA A 177 -38.19 -13.52 15.87
N GLN A 178 -37.76 -14.55 15.13
CA GLN A 178 -36.88 -15.61 15.62
C GLN A 178 -35.38 -15.30 15.48
N CYS A 179 -35.00 -14.14 14.93
CA CYS A 179 -33.62 -13.71 14.72
C CYS A 179 -32.73 -14.72 13.96
N ARG A 180 -33.34 -15.53 13.08
CA ARG A 180 -32.63 -16.38 12.11
C ARG A 180 -32.29 -15.53 10.88
N PHE A 181 -31.17 -14.82 10.95
CA PHE A 181 -30.73 -13.91 9.89
C PHE A 181 -29.92 -14.59 8.79
N ASP A 182 -29.43 -15.78 9.05
CA ASP A 182 -28.83 -16.73 8.11
C ASP A 182 -29.91 -17.48 7.32
N ASN A 183 -30.89 -16.75 6.77
CA ASN A 183 -31.90 -17.32 5.90
C ASN A 183 -31.90 -16.58 4.56
N PHE A 184 -31.53 -17.28 3.49
CA PHE A 184 -31.28 -16.64 2.20
C PHE A 184 -32.57 -16.05 1.59
N LEU A 185 -33.70 -16.73 1.77
CA LEU A 185 -35.01 -16.24 1.33
C LEU A 185 -35.44 -14.97 2.06
N SER A 186 -35.07 -14.83 3.33
CA SER A 186 -35.37 -13.65 4.14
C SER A 186 -34.50 -12.46 3.72
N LEU A 187 -33.21 -12.68 3.44
CA LEU A 187 -32.34 -11.69 2.83
C LEU A 187 -32.86 -11.25 1.45
N LYS A 188 -33.19 -12.20 0.57
CA LYS A 188 -33.78 -11.93 -0.74
C LYS A 188 -35.01 -11.05 -0.63
N TYR A 189 -35.95 -11.43 0.24
CA TYR A 189 -37.16 -10.67 0.42
C TYR A 189 -36.90 -9.22 0.86
N LEU A 190 -35.92 -8.99 1.75
CA LEU A 190 -35.54 -7.63 2.16
C LEU A 190 -34.95 -6.84 0.99
N VAL A 191 -34.09 -7.46 0.18
CA VAL A 191 -33.52 -6.82 -1.01
C VAL A 191 -34.61 -6.45 -2.00
N ASP A 192 -35.51 -7.37 -2.35
CA ASP A 192 -36.64 -7.12 -3.27
C ASP A 192 -37.54 -6.00 -2.73
N HIS A 193 -37.77 -5.97 -1.42
CA HIS A 193 -38.58 -4.93 -0.78
C HIS A 193 -37.88 -3.56 -0.81
N ILE A 194 -36.59 -3.50 -0.49
CA ILE A 194 -35.79 -2.27 -0.56
C ILE A 194 -35.70 -1.78 -2.00
N GLU A 195 -35.49 -2.67 -2.97
CA GLU A 195 -35.48 -2.35 -4.40
C GLU A 195 -36.82 -1.75 -4.83
N GLY A 196 -37.95 -2.35 -4.43
CA GLY A 196 -39.28 -1.81 -4.70
C GLY A 196 -39.52 -0.42 -4.10
N MET A 197 -38.91 -0.13 -2.94
CA MET A 197 -38.95 1.20 -2.32
C MET A 197 -38.08 2.20 -3.07
N LEU A 198 -36.82 1.83 -3.37
CA LEU A 198 -35.89 2.63 -4.16
C LEU A 198 -36.45 2.90 -5.57
N GLY A 199 -37.23 1.99 -6.13
CA GLY A 199 -37.94 2.15 -7.40
C GLY A 199 -38.81 3.40 -7.47
N ARG A 200 -39.32 3.89 -6.32
CA ARG A 200 -40.15 5.09 -6.22
C ARG A 200 -39.36 6.40 -6.11
N THR A 201 -38.04 6.30 -6.09
CA THR A 201 -37.13 7.44 -5.92
C THR A 201 -36.52 7.87 -7.25
N ASP A 202 -36.17 9.15 -7.37
CA ASP A 202 -35.52 9.74 -8.56
C ASP A 202 -34.04 9.35 -8.73
N LEU A 203 -33.55 8.38 -7.95
CA LEU A 203 -32.18 7.89 -8.07
C LEU A 203 -31.96 7.21 -9.43
N LYS A 204 -30.76 7.39 -9.98
CA LYS A 204 -30.30 6.63 -11.16
C LYS A 204 -30.20 5.14 -10.82
N ALA A 205 -30.36 4.27 -11.83
CA ALA A 205 -30.27 2.82 -11.66
C ALA A 205 -28.95 2.37 -11.00
N GLU A 206 -27.82 2.99 -11.39
CA GLU A 206 -26.49 2.73 -10.80
C GLU A 206 -26.48 3.01 -9.29
N GLY A 207 -26.99 4.17 -8.85
CA GLY A 207 -27.05 4.53 -7.44
C GLY A 207 -27.97 3.60 -6.62
N LYS A 208 -29.08 3.12 -7.22
CA LYS A 208 -29.95 2.11 -6.59
C LYS A 208 -29.21 0.79 -6.40
N GLN A 209 -28.48 0.35 -7.43
CA GLN A 209 -27.67 -0.86 -7.36
C GLN A 209 -26.58 -0.74 -6.28
N GLU A 210 -25.85 0.38 -6.23
CA GLU A 210 -24.83 0.62 -5.20
C GLU A 210 -25.39 0.53 -3.77
N MET A 211 -26.56 1.13 -3.52
CA MET A 211 -27.24 1.04 -2.22
C MET A 211 -27.62 -0.40 -1.85
N LEU A 212 -28.15 -1.18 -2.81
CA LEU A 212 -28.49 -2.58 -2.58
C LEU A 212 -27.23 -3.44 -2.32
N GLN A 213 -26.13 -3.19 -3.04
CA GLN A 213 -24.86 -3.87 -2.82
C GLN A 213 -24.33 -3.58 -1.41
N TRP A 214 -24.33 -2.30 -1.01
CA TRP A 214 -23.94 -1.87 0.33
C TRP A 214 -24.79 -2.53 1.41
N PHE A 215 -26.11 -2.60 1.21
CA PHE A 215 -27.02 -3.28 2.13
C PHE A 215 -26.64 -4.75 2.33
N VAL A 216 -26.47 -5.50 1.24
CA VAL A 216 -26.15 -6.93 1.32
C VAL A 216 -24.81 -7.16 2.02
N GLN A 217 -23.78 -6.37 1.70
CA GLN A 217 -22.47 -6.44 2.37
C GLN A 217 -22.60 -6.28 3.89
N ASN A 218 -23.33 -5.25 4.34
CA ASN A 218 -23.50 -4.96 5.76
C ASN A 218 -24.42 -5.97 6.46
N TYR A 219 -25.44 -6.47 5.76
CA TYR A 219 -26.32 -7.52 6.28
C TYR A 219 -25.54 -8.81 6.53
N VAL A 220 -24.78 -9.27 5.53
CA VAL A 220 -23.98 -10.49 5.63
C VAL A 220 -22.91 -10.33 6.72
N ASN A 221 -22.28 -9.16 6.82
CA ASN A 221 -21.29 -8.90 7.86
C ASN A 221 -21.87 -8.96 9.27
N THR A 222 -22.96 -8.21 9.49
CA THR A 222 -23.52 -7.94 10.81
C THR A 222 -24.34 -9.12 11.32
N PHE A 223 -25.11 -9.76 10.43
CA PHE A 223 -26.12 -10.75 10.83
C PHE A 223 -25.87 -12.15 10.27
N GLY A 224 -25.49 -12.26 9.00
CA GLY A 224 -25.35 -13.55 8.34
C GLY A 224 -24.13 -14.35 8.81
N LEU A 225 -22.96 -13.72 8.77
CA LEU A 225 -21.69 -14.32 9.18
C LEU A 225 -21.25 -13.87 10.57
N ARG A 226 -21.84 -12.78 11.10
CA ARG A 226 -21.57 -12.19 12.42
C ARG A 226 -20.08 -12.00 12.72
N THR A 227 -19.30 -11.55 11.73
CA THR A 227 -17.82 -11.51 11.86
C THR A 227 -17.32 -10.47 12.88
N SER A 228 -18.16 -9.53 13.30
CA SER A 228 -17.81 -8.44 14.22
C SER A 228 -17.94 -8.77 15.71
N ILE A 229 -18.45 -9.95 16.10
CA ILE A 229 -18.73 -10.25 17.51
C ILE A 229 -17.44 -10.65 18.24
N VAL A 230 -17.05 -9.80 19.20
CA VAL A 230 -15.84 -9.82 20.06
C VAL A 230 -15.85 -10.93 21.12
N ALA A 231 -16.80 -11.86 21.07
CA ALA A 231 -16.82 -13.00 21.98
C ALA A 231 -17.00 -14.28 21.18
N PRO A 232 -16.04 -15.23 21.22
CA PRO A 232 -16.21 -16.57 20.67
C PRO A 232 -17.36 -17.26 21.42
N ASP A 233 -18.61 -17.04 20.99
CA ASP A 233 -19.70 -17.95 21.38
C ASP A 233 -19.64 -19.17 20.49
N THR A 234 -19.54 -20.30 21.14
CA THR A 234 -19.26 -21.60 20.55
C THR A 234 -20.50 -22.27 19.97
N ARG A 235 -21.61 -21.57 19.76
CA ARG A 235 -22.89 -22.22 19.34
C ARG A 235 -23.64 -21.57 18.18
N TYR A 236 -23.15 -20.47 17.62
CA TYR A 236 -23.78 -19.95 16.40
C TYR A 236 -23.38 -20.84 15.22
N ILE A 237 -24.32 -21.66 14.77
CA ILE A 237 -24.20 -22.48 13.56
C ILE A 237 -24.87 -21.68 12.46
N ILE A 238 -24.12 -21.36 11.41
CA ILE A 238 -24.66 -20.75 10.21
C ILE A 238 -25.42 -21.83 9.46
N ASP A 239 -26.66 -21.53 9.08
CA ASP A 239 -27.48 -22.39 8.23
C ASP A 239 -26.76 -22.79 6.93
N ASP A 240 -26.82 -24.07 6.60
CA ASP A 240 -26.08 -24.66 5.47
C ASP A 240 -26.58 -24.14 4.13
N GLU A 241 -27.90 -24.00 3.98
CA GLU A 241 -28.51 -23.48 2.77
C GLU A 241 -28.11 -22.02 2.55
N PHE A 242 -28.08 -21.23 3.62
CA PHE A 242 -27.60 -19.85 3.54
C PHE A 242 -26.13 -19.75 3.14
N ALA A 243 -25.25 -20.52 3.79
CA ALA A 243 -23.82 -20.53 3.47
C ALA A 243 -23.57 -20.95 2.02
N GLU A 244 -24.22 -22.02 1.56
CA GLU A 244 -24.14 -22.49 0.19
C GLU A 244 -24.61 -21.40 -0.78
N LYS A 245 -25.82 -20.85 -0.60
CA LYS A 245 -26.38 -19.84 -1.51
C LYS A 245 -25.59 -18.55 -1.56
N ILE A 246 -24.97 -18.12 -0.45
CA ILE A 246 -24.05 -16.97 -0.45
C ILE A 246 -22.80 -17.28 -1.27
N VAL A 247 -22.21 -18.47 -1.14
CA VAL A 247 -21.05 -18.87 -1.95
C VAL A 247 -21.41 -18.97 -3.44
N GLU A 248 -22.56 -19.57 -3.77
CA GLU A 248 -23.08 -19.63 -5.14
C GLU A 248 -23.32 -18.24 -5.74
N TRP A 249 -23.88 -17.34 -4.94
CA TRP A 249 -24.10 -15.97 -5.33
C TRP A 249 -22.79 -15.23 -5.62
N LEU A 250 -21.77 -15.37 -4.77
CA LEU A 250 -20.43 -14.80 -4.98
C LEU A 250 -19.78 -15.26 -6.28
N LEU A 251 -20.00 -16.52 -6.64
CA LEU A 251 -19.54 -17.11 -7.90
C LEU A 251 -20.29 -16.56 -9.12
N GLY A 252 -21.35 -15.79 -8.92
CA GLY A 252 -22.21 -15.29 -10.00
C GLY A 252 -23.05 -16.40 -10.63
N LYS A 253 -23.27 -17.52 -9.94
CA LYS A 253 -24.22 -18.52 -10.40
C LYS A 253 -25.63 -17.91 -10.37
N ASP A 254 -26.49 -18.41 -11.26
CA ASP A 254 -27.91 -18.05 -11.23
C ASP A 254 -28.52 -18.57 -9.93
N THR A 255 -28.76 -17.63 -9.02
CA THR A 255 -29.48 -17.86 -7.77
C THR A 255 -30.83 -17.18 -7.88
N ASP A 256 -31.73 -17.45 -6.93
CA ASP A 256 -33.01 -16.73 -6.83
C ASP A 256 -32.86 -15.23 -6.56
N PHE A 257 -31.63 -14.74 -6.36
CA PHE A 257 -31.27 -13.37 -6.05
C PHE A 257 -31.06 -12.57 -7.33
N THR A 258 -31.92 -11.58 -7.59
CA THR A 258 -31.90 -10.75 -8.80
C THR A 258 -30.64 -9.87 -8.90
N LEU A 259 -30.11 -9.46 -7.75
CA LEU A 259 -28.94 -8.60 -7.64
C LEU A 259 -27.65 -9.38 -7.94
N LYS A 260 -26.95 -9.11 -9.04
CA LYS A 260 -25.61 -9.70 -9.29
C LYS A 260 -24.54 -9.00 -8.45
N PRO A 261 -23.60 -9.71 -7.81
CA PRO A 261 -22.60 -9.07 -6.96
C PRO A 261 -21.54 -8.35 -7.80
N THR A 262 -21.20 -7.13 -7.40
CA THR A 262 -20.05 -6.41 -7.97
C THR A 262 -18.73 -7.00 -7.47
N MET A 263 -17.60 -6.72 -8.13
CA MET A 263 -16.28 -7.16 -7.65
C MET A 263 -15.97 -6.66 -6.23
N PHE A 264 -16.42 -5.46 -5.88
CA PHE A 264 -16.27 -4.92 -4.53
C PHE A 264 -17.06 -5.74 -3.50
N THR A 265 -18.33 -6.05 -3.79
CA THR A 265 -19.17 -6.92 -2.94
C THR A 265 -18.62 -8.32 -2.80
N LYS A 266 -18.15 -8.90 -3.91
CA LYS A 266 -17.50 -10.22 -3.90
C LYS A 266 -16.30 -10.22 -2.94
N MET A 267 -15.46 -9.19 -3.01
CA MET A 267 -14.27 -9.06 -2.17
C MET A 267 -14.61 -8.89 -0.69
N GLU A 268 -15.60 -8.05 -0.38
CA GLU A 268 -16.01 -7.78 1.00
C GLU A 268 -16.52 -9.06 1.68
N ILE A 269 -17.44 -9.78 1.04
CA ILE A 269 -17.99 -11.01 1.61
C ILE A 269 -16.97 -12.15 1.60
N ALA A 270 -16.12 -12.26 0.57
CA ALA A 270 -15.02 -13.22 0.59
C ALA A 270 -14.07 -12.96 1.77
N THR A 271 -13.78 -11.70 2.09
CA THR A 271 -12.96 -11.32 3.25
C THR A 271 -13.64 -11.72 4.56
N GLN A 272 -14.96 -11.57 4.66
CA GLN A 272 -15.74 -12.00 5.83
C GLN A 272 -15.74 -13.53 5.98
N LEU A 273 -15.97 -14.29 4.89
CA LEU A 273 -15.91 -15.76 4.89
C LEU A 273 -14.51 -16.25 5.29
N VAL A 274 -13.46 -15.63 4.75
CA VAL A 274 -12.08 -15.94 5.10
C VAL A 274 -11.80 -15.62 6.59
N THR A 275 -12.23 -14.46 7.05
CA THR A 275 -12.11 -14.06 8.48
C THR A 275 -12.77 -15.10 9.38
N LEU A 276 -13.96 -15.56 9.01
CA LEU A 276 -14.73 -16.56 9.73
C LEU A 276 -13.99 -17.90 9.82
N ILE A 277 -13.51 -18.45 8.70
CA ILE A 277 -12.78 -19.73 8.71
C ILE A 277 -11.39 -19.64 9.39
N ARG A 278 -10.79 -18.44 9.45
CA ARG A 278 -9.47 -18.22 10.07
C ARG A 278 -9.54 -18.02 11.58
N ARG A 279 -10.55 -17.30 12.09
CA ARG A 279 -10.72 -17.08 13.52
C ARG A 279 -11.04 -18.35 14.28
N VAL A 280 -11.62 -19.34 13.60
CA VAL A 280 -12.34 -20.45 14.26
C VAL A 280 -11.72 -21.81 13.96
N ALA A 281 -10.40 -21.88 13.79
CA ALA A 281 -9.67 -23.15 13.61
C ALA A 281 -9.90 -24.17 14.75
N LEU A 282 -10.61 -23.81 15.83
CA LEU A 282 -10.89 -24.62 17.01
C LEU A 282 -12.39 -24.97 17.24
N HIS A 283 -13.36 -24.52 16.42
CA HIS A 283 -14.78 -24.88 16.64
C HIS A 283 -15.42 -25.65 15.49
N PHE A 284 -15.95 -26.83 15.83
CA PHE A 284 -16.65 -27.79 14.96
C PHE A 284 -17.84 -27.18 14.17
N TYR A 285 -18.44 -26.09 14.68
CA TYR A 285 -19.70 -25.52 14.21
C TYR A 285 -19.63 -24.72 12.89
N LEU A 286 -18.42 -24.42 12.39
CA LEU A 286 -18.22 -23.73 11.10
C LEU A 286 -17.62 -24.64 10.02
N TYR A 287 -17.63 -25.95 10.28
CA TYR A 287 -17.19 -26.97 9.33
C TYR A 287 -17.96 -26.86 8.00
N ASN A 288 -19.23 -26.44 8.04
CA ASN A 288 -20.09 -26.38 6.86
C ASN A 288 -19.66 -25.29 5.88
N VAL A 289 -19.46 -24.04 6.33
CA VAL A 289 -18.96 -22.94 5.48
C VAL A 289 -17.62 -23.32 4.83
N ARG A 290 -16.72 -23.89 5.63
CA ARG A 290 -15.43 -24.37 5.14
C ARG A 290 -15.59 -25.44 4.06
N ASN A 291 -16.43 -26.45 4.29
CA ASN A 291 -16.67 -27.50 3.31
C ASN A 291 -17.29 -26.97 2.03
N PHE A 292 -18.22 -26.02 2.10
CA PHE A 292 -18.78 -25.38 0.91
C PHE A 292 -17.71 -24.66 0.09
N LEU A 293 -16.81 -23.93 0.76
CA LEU A 293 -15.67 -23.30 0.10
C LEU A 293 -14.74 -24.36 -0.52
N VAL A 294 -14.41 -25.43 0.21
CA VAL A 294 -13.61 -26.55 -0.29
C VAL A 294 -14.23 -27.15 -1.56
N ASN A 295 -15.51 -27.53 -1.50
CA ASN A 295 -16.22 -28.17 -2.60
C ASN A 295 -16.24 -27.30 -3.86
N HIS A 296 -16.45 -25.99 -3.72
CA HIS A 296 -16.44 -25.05 -4.84
C HIS A 296 -15.03 -24.78 -5.38
N VAL A 297 -14.03 -24.73 -4.50
CA VAL A 297 -12.65 -24.49 -4.88
C VAL A 297 -12.02 -25.70 -5.56
N GLU A 298 -12.30 -26.93 -5.12
CA GLU A 298 -11.68 -28.15 -5.67
C GLU A 298 -11.93 -28.34 -7.17
N GLY A 299 -13.07 -27.85 -7.69
CA GLY A 299 -13.36 -27.83 -9.12
C GLY A 299 -12.81 -26.62 -9.89
N SER A 300 -12.19 -25.66 -9.22
CA SER A 300 -11.74 -24.38 -9.80
C SER A 300 -10.29 -24.42 -10.27
N ASP A 301 -9.98 -23.75 -11.39
CA ASP A 301 -8.60 -23.48 -11.78
C ASP A 301 -7.95 -22.50 -10.78
N LEU A 302 -6.64 -22.64 -10.56
CA LEU A 302 -5.87 -21.74 -9.70
C LEU A 302 -5.86 -20.30 -10.23
N ASN A 303 -6.02 -20.11 -11.55
CA ASN A 303 -6.18 -18.81 -12.17
C ASN A 303 -7.66 -18.38 -12.31
N GLY A 304 -8.60 -19.20 -11.83
CA GLY A 304 -10.03 -18.89 -11.84
C GLY A 304 -10.35 -17.69 -10.95
N GLU A 305 -11.39 -16.94 -11.33
CA GLU A 305 -11.82 -15.73 -10.60
C GLU A 305 -12.01 -15.98 -9.10
N PHE A 306 -12.63 -17.10 -8.74
CA PHE A 306 -12.90 -17.45 -7.35
C PHE A 306 -11.63 -17.76 -6.54
N ALA A 307 -10.68 -18.50 -7.13
CA ALA A 307 -9.41 -18.80 -6.48
C ALA A 307 -8.63 -17.51 -6.21
N VAL A 308 -8.59 -16.60 -7.20
CA VAL A 308 -7.97 -15.28 -7.07
C VAL A 308 -8.69 -14.44 -6.00
N LEU A 309 -10.03 -14.46 -5.98
CA LEU A 309 -10.83 -13.74 -4.99
C LEU A 309 -10.50 -14.18 -3.56
N LEU A 310 -10.42 -15.49 -3.31
CA LEU A 310 -10.09 -16.03 -1.98
C LEU A 310 -8.64 -15.71 -1.56
N ILE A 311 -7.68 -15.78 -2.50
CA ILE A 311 -6.30 -15.36 -2.25
C ILE A 311 -6.28 -13.88 -1.82
N ARG A 312 -6.99 -13.01 -2.55
CA ARG A 312 -7.06 -11.57 -2.24
C ARG A 312 -7.74 -11.31 -0.90
N ALA A 313 -8.87 -11.97 -0.63
CA ALA A 313 -9.58 -11.87 0.63
C ALA A 313 -8.69 -12.25 1.83
N GLN A 314 -7.92 -13.33 1.69
CA GLN A 314 -6.93 -13.73 2.70
C GLN A 314 -5.77 -12.74 2.83
N GLU A 315 -5.27 -12.17 1.73
CA GLU A 315 -4.27 -11.08 1.80
C GLU A 315 -4.80 -9.89 2.60
N GLN A 316 -6.03 -9.45 2.31
CA GLN A 316 -6.68 -8.34 3.01
C GLN A 316 -6.88 -8.65 4.49
N TYR A 317 -7.37 -9.84 4.82
CA TYR A 317 -7.50 -10.31 6.20
C TYR A 317 -6.15 -10.25 6.94
N LEU A 318 -5.10 -10.79 6.35
CA LEU A 318 -3.77 -10.82 6.94
C LEU A 318 -3.20 -9.39 7.14
N HIS A 319 -3.39 -8.50 6.17
CA HIS A 319 -2.97 -7.10 6.30
C HIS A 319 -3.69 -6.40 7.46
N PHE A 320 -5.00 -6.60 7.62
CA PHE A 320 -5.74 -6.03 8.76
C PHE A 320 -5.29 -6.62 10.09
N GLN A 321 -5.12 -7.94 10.17
CA GLN A 321 -4.61 -8.59 11.38
C GLN A 321 -3.24 -8.04 11.78
N GLU A 322 -2.36 -7.78 10.79
CA GLU A 322 -1.07 -7.20 11.08
C GLU A 322 -1.15 -5.75 11.54
N ILE A 323 -1.97 -4.92 10.90
CA ILE A 323 -2.20 -3.53 11.33
C ILE A 323 -2.66 -3.50 12.79
N THR A 324 -3.56 -4.41 13.18
CA THR A 324 -3.98 -4.54 14.59
C THR A 324 -2.82 -4.97 15.49
N SER A 325 -1.94 -5.85 14.99
CA SER A 325 -0.73 -6.26 15.72
C SER A 325 0.41 -5.23 15.73
N ARG A 326 0.32 -4.14 14.93
CA ARG A 326 1.11 -2.88 14.89
C ARG A 326 2.65 -2.95 15.00
N LYS A 327 3.27 -4.14 15.04
CA LYS A 327 4.63 -4.34 15.56
C LYS A 327 5.51 -5.26 14.71
N ARG A 328 5.44 -5.26 13.37
CA ARG A 328 6.37 -6.11 12.59
C ARG A 328 7.31 -5.33 11.67
N LEU A 329 6.80 -4.53 10.73
CA LEU A 329 7.71 -3.92 9.75
C LEU A 329 8.61 -2.80 10.29
N GLU A 330 8.09 -1.93 11.17
CA GLU A 330 8.90 -0.82 11.73
C GLU A 330 9.79 -1.26 12.90
N THR A 331 9.47 -2.38 13.53
CA THR A 331 10.14 -2.89 14.73
C THR A 331 11.12 -4.02 14.46
N GLN A 332 10.97 -4.76 13.35
CA GLN A 332 11.90 -5.81 12.96
C GLN A 332 12.95 -5.26 12.00
N ASP A 333 14.20 -5.25 12.44
CA ASP A 333 15.33 -4.81 11.61
C ASP A 333 15.62 -5.75 10.44
N LYS A 334 15.18 -7.03 10.49
CA LYS A 334 15.54 -8.08 9.53
C LYS A 334 14.38 -9.05 9.24
N PRO A 335 14.36 -9.71 8.07
CA PRO A 335 13.33 -10.70 7.77
C PRO A 335 13.40 -11.93 8.69
N ASP A 336 12.24 -12.49 9.04
CA ASP A 336 12.12 -13.76 9.76
C ASP A 336 12.39 -14.94 8.82
N VAL A 337 13.67 -15.34 8.75
CA VAL A 337 14.15 -16.48 7.94
C VAL A 337 13.40 -17.77 8.28
N GLY A 338 13.12 -18.01 9.56
CA GLY A 338 12.41 -19.22 10.00
C GLY A 338 10.99 -19.30 9.45
N ARG A 339 10.30 -18.16 9.34
CA ARG A 339 8.97 -18.12 8.71
C ARG A 339 9.03 -18.42 7.21
N PHE A 340 10.01 -17.93 6.46
CA PHE A 340 10.17 -18.28 5.04
C PHE A 340 10.42 -19.78 4.83
N VAL A 341 11.24 -20.40 5.69
CA VAL A 341 11.49 -21.85 5.65
C VAL A 341 10.21 -22.64 5.91
N ARG A 342 9.48 -22.30 6.98
CA ARG A 342 8.19 -22.94 7.31
C ARG A 342 7.18 -22.79 6.17
N LEU A 343 7.04 -21.59 5.61
CA LEU A 343 6.14 -21.35 4.47
C LEU A 343 6.52 -22.17 3.24
N SER A 344 7.80 -22.26 2.90
CA SER A 344 8.27 -23.05 1.77
C SER A 344 7.95 -24.54 1.96
N GLN A 345 8.18 -25.08 3.16
CA GLN A 345 7.90 -26.48 3.50
C GLN A 345 6.40 -26.77 3.51
N SER A 346 5.61 -25.94 4.21
CA SER A 346 4.15 -26.06 4.24
C SER A 346 3.55 -25.93 2.85
N LEU A 347 4.13 -25.11 1.96
CA LEU A 347 3.64 -24.96 0.60
C LEU A 347 3.81 -26.26 -0.19
N SER A 348 5.00 -26.87 -0.17
CA SER A 348 5.24 -28.16 -0.81
C SER A 348 4.33 -29.26 -0.23
N GLU A 349 4.21 -29.30 1.10
CA GLU A 349 3.40 -30.30 1.79
C GLU A 349 1.92 -30.17 1.44
N LYS A 350 1.34 -28.96 1.54
CA LYS A 350 -0.08 -28.71 1.24
C LYS A 350 -0.40 -28.83 -0.24
N ILE A 351 0.54 -28.58 -1.15
CA ILE A 351 0.29 -28.85 -2.57
C ILE A 351 0.23 -30.35 -2.86
N ARG A 352 1.05 -31.15 -2.18
CA ARG A 352 1.09 -32.60 -2.36
C ARG A 352 -0.10 -33.30 -1.69
N ASN A 353 -0.45 -32.89 -0.48
CA ASN A 353 -1.35 -33.63 0.40
C ASN A 353 -2.61 -32.84 0.81
N GLY A 354 -2.68 -31.54 0.49
CA GLY A 354 -3.68 -30.63 1.01
C GLY A 354 -4.81 -30.33 0.04
N VAL A 355 -5.93 -29.92 0.62
CA VAL A 355 -7.08 -29.39 -0.10
C VAL A 355 -6.72 -28.06 -0.77
N LEU A 356 -7.23 -27.79 -1.97
CA LEU A 356 -6.87 -26.59 -2.74
C LEU A 356 -7.17 -25.29 -1.97
N LEU A 357 -8.24 -25.22 -1.17
CA LEU A 357 -8.51 -24.06 -0.31
C LEU A 357 -7.33 -23.72 0.60
N GLU A 358 -6.73 -24.72 1.25
CA GLU A 358 -5.54 -24.50 2.11
C GLU A 358 -4.33 -24.02 1.31
N VAL A 359 -4.16 -24.53 0.09
CA VAL A 359 -3.12 -24.04 -0.81
C VAL A 359 -3.36 -22.57 -1.15
N LEU A 360 -4.59 -22.14 -1.48
CA LEU A 360 -4.91 -20.75 -1.79
C LEU A 360 -4.65 -19.82 -0.60
N LEU A 361 -5.12 -20.22 0.59
CA LEU A 361 -4.92 -19.47 1.82
C LEU A 361 -3.43 -19.35 2.19
N LEU A 362 -2.64 -20.40 1.95
CA LEU A 362 -1.19 -20.39 2.14
C LEU A 362 -0.47 -19.56 1.07
N VAL A 363 -0.94 -19.54 -0.19
CA VAL A 363 -0.40 -18.68 -1.25
C VAL A 363 -0.54 -17.20 -0.87
N ALA A 364 -1.70 -16.80 -0.34
CA ALA A 364 -1.91 -15.44 0.17
C ALA A 364 -0.90 -15.09 1.29
N GLU A 365 -0.63 -16.03 2.19
CA GLU A 365 0.36 -15.85 3.24
C GLU A 365 1.79 -15.73 2.69
N CYS A 366 2.16 -16.60 1.74
CA CYS A 366 3.43 -16.50 1.02
C CYS A 366 3.56 -15.14 0.31
N LYS A 367 2.48 -14.61 -0.28
CA LYS A 367 2.47 -13.27 -0.91
C LYS A 367 2.66 -12.17 0.11
N MET A 368 2.00 -12.21 1.26
CA MET A 368 2.21 -11.24 2.35
C MET A 368 3.68 -11.20 2.80
N TRP A 369 4.28 -12.36 3.05
CA TRP A 369 5.69 -12.43 3.44
C TRP A 369 6.64 -12.05 2.30
N THR A 370 6.28 -12.34 1.05
CA THR A 370 7.01 -11.84 -0.13
C THR A 370 6.96 -10.31 -0.19
N TYR A 371 5.82 -9.70 0.15
CA TYR A 371 5.68 -8.25 0.25
C TYR A 371 6.60 -7.68 1.35
N TYR A 372 6.75 -8.34 2.49
CA TYR A 372 7.73 -7.94 3.52
C TYR A 372 9.16 -8.12 3.09
N LEU A 373 9.48 -9.24 2.44
CA LEU A 373 10.78 -9.43 1.84
C LEU A 373 11.11 -8.30 0.86
N SER A 374 10.14 -7.84 0.06
CA SER A 374 10.34 -6.72 -0.85
C SER A 374 10.72 -5.43 -0.12
N HIS A 375 10.15 -5.17 1.07
CA HIS A 375 10.54 -4.01 1.90
C HIS A 375 11.98 -4.14 2.41
N TYR A 376 12.32 -5.25 3.05
CA TYR A 376 13.68 -5.50 3.56
C TYR A 376 14.73 -5.48 2.44
N LEU A 377 14.43 -6.11 1.30
CA LEU A 377 15.32 -6.08 0.14
C LEU A 377 15.43 -4.67 -0.43
N SER A 378 14.35 -3.89 -0.45
CA SER A 378 14.40 -2.51 -0.92
C SER A 378 15.34 -1.65 -0.06
N TRP A 379 15.34 -1.80 1.27
CA TRP A 379 16.29 -1.10 2.15
C TRP A 379 17.73 -1.56 1.94
N THR A 380 17.93 -2.86 1.74
CA THR A 380 19.29 -3.40 1.51
C THR A 380 19.85 -3.12 0.12
N MET A 381 19.04 -2.62 -0.83
CA MET A 381 19.53 -2.15 -2.14
C MET A 381 20.23 -0.78 -2.07
N GLU A 382 20.25 -0.13 -0.92
CA GLU A 382 20.84 1.18 -0.69
C GLU A 382 22.04 1.14 0.25
N PHE A 383 22.85 2.20 0.21
CA PHE A 383 23.89 2.39 1.22
C PHE A 383 23.19 2.52 2.59
N PRO A 384 23.65 1.79 3.63
CA PRO A 384 25.00 1.23 3.79
C PRO A 384 25.19 -0.26 3.42
N TYR A 385 24.25 -0.91 2.74
CA TYR A 385 24.31 -2.36 2.54
C TYR A 385 25.15 -2.77 1.32
N ALA A 386 25.76 -3.96 1.40
CA ALA A 386 26.56 -4.56 0.34
C ALA A 386 26.28 -6.06 0.20
N TYR A 387 25.95 -6.48 -1.03
CA TYR A 387 25.78 -7.90 -1.39
C TYR A 387 27.14 -8.50 -1.77
N ARG A 388 27.58 -9.50 -1.00
CA ARG A 388 28.82 -10.26 -1.19
C ARG A 388 28.52 -11.75 -1.23
N ASP A 389 29.50 -12.56 -1.62
CA ASP A 389 29.33 -14.02 -1.67
C ASP A 389 29.11 -14.63 -0.26
N ASP A 390 29.57 -13.92 0.78
CA ASP A 390 29.39 -14.26 2.19
C ASP A 390 28.21 -13.54 2.87
N GLY A 391 27.22 -13.08 2.08
CA GLY A 391 25.93 -12.57 2.57
C GLY A 391 25.68 -11.09 2.27
N ILE A 392 24.62 -10.56 2.88
CA ILE A 392 24.32 -9.12 2.88
C ILE A 392 24.96 -8.52 4.12
N LYS A 393 25.79 -7.49 3.94
CA LYS A 393 26.48 -6.81 5.03
C LYS A 393 26.12 -5.35 5.09
N GLU A 394 25.86 -4.85 6.29
CA GLU A 394 25.64 -3.46 6.61
C GLU A 394 26.97 -2.79 6.95
N MET A 395 27.30 -1.67 6.30
CA MET A 395 28.43 -0.84 6.67
C MET A 395 28.03 0.14 7.78
N TRP A 396 28.65 0.04 8.94
CA TRP A 396 28.46 1.03 10.00
C TRP A 396 29.68 1.94 10.10
N ILE A 397 29.43 3.20 10.47
CA ILE A 397 30.45 4.22 10.69
C ILE A 397 30.22 4.80 12.07
N GLN A 398 31.17 4.60 12.99
CA GLN A 398 31.16 5.23 14.32
C GLN A 398 32.46 6.02 14.49
N GLY A 399 32.37 7.35 14.35
CA GLY A 399 33.55 8.21 14.26
C GLY A 399 34.40 7.88 13.03
N THR A 400 35.68 7.54 13.23
CA THR A 400 36.61 7.14 12.16
C THR A 400 36.62 5.63 11.91
N LYS A 401 35.99 4.82 12.76
CA LYS A 401 35.95 3.37 12.61
C LYS A 401 34.87 2.98 11.60
N LYS A 402 35.25 2.18 10.62
CA LYS A 402 34.36 1.56 9.64
C LYS A 402 34.34 0.06 9.88
N GLY A 403 33.15 -0.52 9.98
CA GLY A 403 32.97 -1.96 10.14
C GLY A 403 31.91 -2.51 9.20
N LEU A 404 31.89 -3.83 9.07
CA LEU A 404 30.86 -4.56 8.35
C LEU A 404 30.16 -5.47 9.34
N LYS A 405 28.86 -5.29 9.51
CA LYS A 405 27.98 -6.17 10.28
C LYS A 405 27.23 -7.07 9.31
N VAL A 406 27.15 -8.37 9.58
CA VAL A 406 26.33 -9.28 8.77
C VAL A 406 24.87 -8.96 9.03
N TYR A 407 24.14 -8.61 7.97
CA TYR A 407 22.70 -8.37 8.01
C TYR A 407 21.94 -9.67 7.74
N LEU A 408 22.29 -10.36 6.64
CA LEU A 408 21.84 -11.72 6.35
C LEU A 408 23.04 -12.57 5.93
N SER A 409 23.18 -13.75 6.52
CA SER A 409 24.21 -14.71 6.12
C SER A 409 23.87 -15.34 4.75
N PRO A 410 24.82 -16.02 4.08
CA PRO A 410 24.52 -16.78 2.86
C PRO A 410 23.46 -17.85 3.09
N GLN A 411 23.50 -18.51 4.25
CA GLN A 411 22.52 -19.52 4.61
C GLN A 411 21.13 -18.91 4.79
N ASP A 412 21.03 -17.74 5.43
CA ASP A 412 19.75 -17.03 5.56
C ASP A 412 19.16 -16.66 4.20
N CYS A 413 20.00 -16.14 3.29
CA CYS A 413 19.58 -15.78 1.94
C CYS A 413 19.11 -17.02 1.16
N ALA A 414 19.85 -18.12 1.23
CA ALA A 414 19.50 -19.38 0.58
C ALA A 414 18.19 -19.94 1.15
N SER A 415 18.01 -19.92 2.48
CA SER A 415 16.80 -20.37 3.17
C SER A 415 15.56 -19.54 2.77
N ILE A 416 15.68 -18.21 2.68
CA ILE A 416 14.60 -17.37 2.14
C ILE A 416 14.32 -17.72 0.67
N GLY A 417 15.39 -17.94 -0.10
CA GLY A 417 15.35 -18.26 -1.52
C GLY A 417 14.60 -19.55 -1.87
N GLN A 418 14.56 -20.52 -0.94
CA GLN A 418 13.82 -21.78 -1.12
C GLN A 418 12.35 -21.55 -1.47
N LEU A 419 11.72 -20.47 -0.99
CA LEU A 419 10.32 -20.17 -1.32
C LEU A 419 10.10 -19.96 -2.83
N TYR A 420 11.13 -19.50 -3.55
CA TYR A 420 11.06 -19.15 -4.97
C TYR A 420 11.86 -20.11 -5.87
N ASP A 421 12.55 -21.09 -5.29
CA ASP A 421 13.43 -21.98 -6.04
C ASP A 421 12.65 -22.87 -7.00
N LEU A 422 13.15 -22.97 -8.24
CA LEU A 422 12.61 -23.81 -9.32
C LEU A 422 13.61 -24.91 -9.73
N SER A 423 14.74 -25.05 -9.03
CA SER A 423 15.82 -25.96 -9.38
C SER A 423 15.44 -27.44 -9.18
N GLN A 424 14.59 -27.74 -8.21
CA GLN A 424 14.12 -29.09 -7.86
C GLN A 424 13.02 -29.63 -8.79
N LYS A 425 13.18 -29.44 -10.10
CA LYS A 425 12.14 -29.76 -11.11
C LYS A 425 11.66 -31.22 -11.07
N ALA A 426 12.53 -32.16 -10.70
CA ALA A 426 12.19 -33.58 -10.69
C ALA A 426 11.22 -33.97 -9.57
N GLN A 427 11.14 -33.20 -8.49
CA GLN A 427 10.31 -33.49 -7.32
C GLN A 427 9.09 -32.55 -7.19
N MET A 428 9.03 -31.51 -8.02
CA MET A 428 8.04 -30.44 -7.93
C MET A 428 6.88 -30.67 -8.89
N THR A 429 5.65 -30.55 -8.38
CA THR A 429 4.44 -30.61 -9.23
C THR A 429 4.35 -29.38 -10.14
N ASP A 430 3.64 -29.47 -11.27
CA ASP A 430 3.43 -28.31 -12.15
C ASP A 430 2.74 -27.15 -11.42
N LYS A 431 1.79 -27.47 -10.54
CA LYS A 431 1.06 -26.51 -9.70
C LYS A 431 2.02 -25.77 -8.76
N GLU A 432 2.89 -26.48 -8.06
CA GLU A 432 3.90 -25.87 -7.18
C GLU A 432 4.87 -25.00 -7.96
N ARG A 433 5.35 -25.48 -9.11
CA ARG A 433 6.22 -24.71 -10.00
C ARG A 433 5.59 -23.38 -10.40
N LYS A 434 4.32 -23.41 -10.84
CA LYS A 434 3.57 -22.20 -11.23
C LYS A 434 3.38 -21.24 -10.06
N ILE A 435 3.05 -21.75 -8.87
CA ILE A 435 2.90 -20.92 -7.67
C ILE A 435 4.23 -20.24 -7.29
N ARG A 436 5.32 -21.01 -7.18
CA ARG A 436 6.65 -20.46 -6.82
C ARG A 436 7.15 -19.47 -7.86
N GLN A 437 6.93 -19.74 -9.14
CA GLN A 437 7.22 -18.80 -10.22
C GLN A 437 6.39 -17.52 -10.09
N GLY A 438 5.08 -17.64 -9.80
CA GLY A 438 4.19 -16.52 -9.53
C GLY A 438 4.64 -15.67 -8.33
N LEU A 439 5.10 -16.31 -7.25
CA LEU A 439 5.69 -15.61 -6.09
C LEU A 439 6.97 -14.84 -6.48
N GLY A 440 7.81 -15.41 -7.35
CA GLY A 440 8.97 -14.72 -7.90
C GLY A 440 8.59 -13.47 -8.71
N TYR A 441 7.58 -13.58 -9.59
CA TYR A 441 7.05 -12.43 -10.33
C TYR A 441 6.41 -11.38 -9.41
N TYR A 442 5.73 -11.82 -8.35
CA TYR A 442 5.16 -10.94 -7.35
C TYR A 442 6.25 -10.17 -6.59
N LEU A 443 7.33 -10.85 -6.16
CA LEU A 443 8.49 -10.20 -5.54
C LEU A 443 9.10 -9.14 -6.46
N MET A 444 9.31 -9.47 -7.74
CA MET A 444 9.81 -8.54 -8.75
C MET A 444 8.89 -7.32 -8.88
N THR A 445 7.59 -7.53 -8.95
CA THR A 445 6.60 -6.45 -9.11
C THR A 445 6.59 -5.53 -7.89
N GLU A 446 6.61 -6.09 -6.69
CA GLU A 446 6.63 -5.31 -5.44
C GLU A 446 7.94 -4.55 -5.26
N LEU A 447 9.08 -5.15 -5.60
CA LEU A 447 10.36 -4.45 -5.62
C LEU A 447 10.40 -3.38 -6.71
N TRP A 448 9.83 -3.62 -7.89
CA TRP A 448 9.74 -2.64 -8.97
C TRP A 448 8.93 -1.42 -8.55
N LYS A 449 7.78 -1.60 -7.88
CA LYS A 449 7.00 -0.47 -7.35
C LYS A 449 7.81 0.41 -6.38
N ARG A 450 8.75 -0.19 -5.62
CA ARG A 450 9.56 0.50 -4.62
C ARG A 450 10.83 1.13 -5.19
N LYS A 451 11.55 0.41 -6.05
CA LYS A 451 12.90 0.77 -6.51
C LYS A 451 13.01 0.90 -8.04
N GLY A 452 11.90 0.80 -8.76
CA GLY A 452 11.83 0.88 -10.22
C GLY A 452 12.64 -0.22 -10.91
N SER A 453 13.25 0.11 -12.04
CA SER A 453 14.08 -0.82 -12.83
C SER A 453 15.28 -1.42 -12.09
N ARG A 454 15.72 -0.81 -10.98
CA ARG A 454 16.80 -1.34 -10.12
C ARG A 454 16.45 -2.73 -9.60
N ALA A 455 15.17 -2.96 -9.28
CA ALA A 455 14.68 -4.25 -8.82
C ALA A 455 15.00 -5.35 -9.83
N ALA A 456 14.71 -5.10 -11.11
CA ALA A 456 14.94 -6.09 -12.17
C ALA A 456 16.42 -6.39 -12.39
N LEU A 457 17.27 -5.36 -12.41
CA LEU A 457 18.72 -5.54 -12.53
C LEU A 457 19.30 -6.32 -11.35
N HIS A 458 18.82 -6.02 -10.13
CA HIS A 458 19.30 -6.64 -8.91
C HIS A 458 18.91 -8.12 -8.82
N LEU A 459 17.63 -8.43 -9.03
CA LEU A 459 17.10 -9.80 -9.01
C LEU A 459 17.65 -10.69 -10.13
N ASN A 460 18.11 -10.09 -11.24
CA ASN A 460 18.78 -10.80 -12.34
C ASN A 460 20.29 -10.90 -12.17
N SER A 461 20.87 -10.30 -11.12
CA SER A 461 22.30 -10.30 -10.92
C SER A 461 22.82 -11.69 -10.54
N LYS A 462 24.03 -12.04 -11.00
CA LYS A 462 24.69 -13.30 -10.61
C LYS A 462 24.87 -13.42 -9.10
N ARG A 463 25.08 -12.29 -8.41
CA ARG A 463 25.25 -12.25 -6.95
C ARG A 463 23.95 -12.56 -6.23
N PHE A 464 22.84 -11.96 -6.65
CA PHE A 464 21.53 -12.27 -6.09
C PHE A 464 21.20 -13.75 -6.31
N LYS A 465 21.41 -14.25 -7.53
CA LYS A 465 21.23 -15.68 -7.85
C LYS A 465 22.09 -16.59 -6.97
N HIS A 466 23.35 -16.21 -6.75
CA HIS A 466 24.27 -16.99 -5.92
C HIS A 466 23.81 -17.05 -4.45
N LEU A 467 23.37 -15.91 -3.90
CA LEU A 467 22.93 -15.82 -2.50
C LEU A 467 21.58 -16.46 -2.24
N PHE A 468 20.59 -16.23 -3.09
CA PHE A 468 19.22 -16.68 -2.88
C PHE A 468 18.90 -17.99 -3.63
N GLY A 469 19.81 -18.52 -4.45
CA GLY A 469 19.58 -19.75 -5.22
C GLY A 469 18.58 -19.63 -6.39
N PHE A 470 17.78 -18.56 -6.44
CA PHE A 470 16.85 -18.29 -7.55
C PHE A 470 17.21 -17.02 -8.30
N ALA A 471 16.76 -16.92 -9.55
CA ALA A 471 16.83 -15.69 -10.33
C ALA A 471 15.57 -15.57 -11.19
N MET A 472 15.15 -14.33 -11.42
CA MET A 472 14.09 -14.05 -12.37
C MET A 472 14.65 -14.28 -13.78
N GLN A 473 14.35 -15.44 -14.37
CA GLN A 473 14.74 -15.69 -15.75
C GLN A 473 13.81 -14.87 -16.64
N VAL A 474 14.27 -13.70 -17.09
CA VAL A 474 13.72 -13.12 -18.31
C VAL A 474 14.20 -14.07 -19.40
N GLU A 475 13.28 -14.85 -19.96
CA GLU A 475 13.58 -15.74 -21.08
C GLU A 475 14.37 -14.93 -22.10
N LYS A 476 15.60 -15.38 -22.35
CA LYS A 476 16.38 -14.83 -23.45
C LYS A 476 15.66 -15.30 -24.69
N ALA A 477 14.89 -14.41 -25.31
CA ALA A 477 14.46 -14.65 -26.68
C ALA A 477 15.74 -14.74 -27.51
N ASP A 478 16.19 -15.97 -27.79
CA ASP A 478 17.51 -16.26 -28.37
C ASP A 478 17.70 -15.67 -29.78
N ASN A 479 16.65 -15.11 -30.39
CA ASN A 479 16.66 -14.47 -31.71
C ASN A 479 16.36 -12.96 -31.71
N VAL A 480 16.15 -12.33 -30.55
CA VAL A 480 16.14 -10.86 -30.50
C VAL A 480 17.59 -10.43 -30.29
N PRO A 481 18.22 -9.67 -31.21
CA PRO A 481 19.58 -9.18 -31.01
C PRO A 481 19.61 -8.55 -29.62
N ARG A 482 20.55 -8.99 -28.77
CA ARG A 482 20.78 -8.38 -27.47
C ARG A 482 20.79 -6.88 -27.70
N ILE A 483 19.70 -6.20 -27.36
CA ILE A 483 19.78 -4.79 -27.04
C ILE A 483 20.59 -4.85 -25.75
N PRO A 484 21.89 -4.47 -25.72
CA PRO A 484 22.72 -4.60 -24.53
C PRO A 484 22.23 -3.69 -23.39
N ASN A 485 21.15 -2.97 -23.65
CA ASN A 485 20.43 -2.12 -22.75
C ASN A 485 19.14 -2.87 -22.41
N ALA A 486 19.08 -3.47 -21.21
CA ALA A 486 17.84 -3.44 -20.44
C ALA A 486 17.23 -2.04 -20.65
N PRO A 487 15.91 -1.91 -20.93
CA PRO A 487 15.30 -0.65 -21.36
C PRO A 487 15.93 0.44 -20.51
N SER A 488 16.82 1.22 -21.12
CA SER A 488 17.42 2.32 -20.40
C SER A 488 16.20 3.11 -20.00
N ASP A 489 15.94 3.26 -18.69
CA ASP A 489 14.91 4.15 -18.15
C ASP A 489 15.17 5.53 -18.73
N ASN A 490 14.81 5.74 -19.97
CA ASN A 490 15.05 6.96 -20.67
C ASN A 490 13.87 7.79 -20.22
N ALA A 491 14.07 8.61 -19.19
CA ALA A 491 13.01 9.44 -18.64
C ALA A 491 12.35 10.32 -19.73
N PHE A 492 13.06 10.55 -20.85
CA PHE A 492 12.55 11.26 -22.01
C PHE A 492 11.72 10.40 -22.97
N ARG A 493 11.59 9.07 -22.76
CA ARG A 493 10.59 8.24 -23.45
C ARG A 493 9.16 8.66 -23.13
N LEU A 494 8.93 9.37 -22.03
CA LEU A 494 7.63 10.00 -21.79
C LEU A 494 7.25 11.00 -22.90
N LEU A 495 8.25 11.53 -23.64
CA LEU A 495 8.03 12.33 -24.85
C LEU A 495 7.62 11.48 -26.08
N GLU A 496 7.69 10.14 -26.04
CA GLU A 496 7.10 9.21 -27.03
C GLU A 496 5.62 8.91 -26.72
N HIS A 497 5.12 9.40 -25.59
CA HIS A 497 3.74 9.18 -25.12
C HIS A 497 3.00 10.50 -24.90
N CYS A 498 3.55 11.59 -25.43
CA CYS A 498 2.77 12.82 -25.52
C CYS A 498 1.65 12.56 -26.53
N GLN A 499 0.42 12.99 -26.23
CA GLN A 499 -0.72 12.86 -27.17
C GLN A 499 -0.54 13.68 -28.47
N ASP A 500 0.65 14.25 -28.70
CA ASP A 500 1.04 15.00 -29.88
C ASP A 500 2.04 14.17 -30.70
N GLN A 501 1.51 13.48 -31.71
CA GLN A 501 2.28 12.63 -32.64
C GLN A 501 3.49 13.36 -33.26
N LYS A 502 3.42 14.69 -33.43
CA LYS A 502 4.54 15.46 -34.00
C LYS A 502 5.72 15.55 -33.04
N LEU A 503 5.47 15.57 -31.72
CA LEU A 503 6.54 15.56 -30.73
C LEU A 503 7.23 14.20 -30.68
N ASP A 504 6.46 13.11 -30.76
CA ASP A 504 6.99 11.75 -30.83
C ASP A 504 7.91 11.56 -32.06
N GLU A 505 7.46 12.04 -33.24
CA GLU A 505 8.27 12.02 -34.46
C GLU A 505 9.57 12.80 -34.29
N LYS A 506 9.51 14.00 -33.69
CA LYS A 506 10.71 14.84 -33.47
C LYS A 506 11.66 14.27 -32.43
N TYR A 507 11.13 13.57 -31.43
CA TYR A 507 11.94 12.81 -30.50
C TYR A 507 12.74 11.72 -31.22
N ASN A 508 12.07 10.90 -32.02
CA ASN A 508 12.69 9.82 -32.78
C ASN A 508 13.70 10.35 -33.81
N ASP A 509 13.35 11.40 -34.56
CA ASP A 509 14.25 12.11 -35.47
C ASP A 509 15.53 12.54 -34.76
N MET A 510 15.40 13.12 -33.55
CA MET A 510 16.55 13.58 -32.79
C MET A 510 17.45 12.42 -32.34
N GLN A 511 16.87 11.30 -31.91
CA GLN A 511 17.65 10.09 -31.59
C GLN A 511 18.45 9.61 -32.79
N GLN A 512 17.85 9.63 -33.98
CA GLN A 512 18.54 9.28 -35.24
C GLN A 512 19.64 10.28 -35.59
N VAL A 513 19.41 11.59 -35.39
CA VAL A 513 20.44 12.63 -35.58
C VAL A 513 21.64 12.38 -34.69
N PHE A 514 21.44 12.10 -33.40
CA PHE A 514 22.53 11.80 -32.48
C PHE A 514 23.24 10.48 -32.82
N ALA A 515 22.50 9.43 -33.21
CA ALA A 515 23.07 8.16 -33.64
C ALA A 515 23.92 8.31 -34.92
N ALA A 516 23.43 9.06 -35.92
CA ALA A 516 24.16 9.36 -37.15
C ALA A 516 25.38 10.25 -36.88
N ALA A 517 25.26 11.21 -35.96
CA ALA A 517 26.37 12.07 -35.55
C ALA A 517 27.48 11.28 -34.84
N LEU A 518 27.12 10.28 -34.03
CA LEU A 518 28.10 9.37 -33.44
C LEU A 518 28.87 8.56 -34.49
N GLN A 519 28.20 8.11 -35.55
CA GLN A 519 28.83 7.31 -36.61
C GLN A 519 29.71 8.16 -37.53
N SER A 520 29.20 9.32 -37.94
CA SER A 520 29.86 10.21 -38.92
C SER A 520 30.84 11.20 -38.30
N LYS A 521 30.84 11.36 -36.98
CA LYS A 521 31.53 12.43 -36.24
C LYS A 521 31.12 13.85 -36.66
N ASN A 522 29.97 14.00 -37.34
CA ASN A 522 29.43 15.28 -37.76
C ASN A 522 27.98 15.42 -37.28
N PHE A 523 27.67 16.54 -36.61
CA PHE A 523 26.33 16.79 -36.12
C PHE A 523 25.54 17.66 -37.10
N ASN A 524 24.43 17.12 -37.62
CA ASN A 524 23.54 17.84 -38.52
C ASN A 524 22.12 17.84 -37.96
N TRP A 525 21.61 19.01 -37.58
CA TRP A 525 20.25 19.18 -37.05
C TRP A 525 19.43 20.15 -37.92
N PRO A 526 18.86 19.66 -39.05
CA PRO A 526 18.35 20.53 -40.11
C PRO A 526 17.06 21.30 -39.77
N TRP A 527 16.44 21.04 -38.62
CA TRP A 527 15.12 21.57 -38.25
C TRP A 527 15.11 22.22 -36.85
N PHE A 528 16.19 22.92 -36.50
CA PHE A 528 16.28 23.57 -35.20
C PHE A 528 15.13 24.56 -34.93
N GLU A 529 14.39 24.34 -33.84
CA GLU A 529 13.47 25.32 -33.27
C GLU A 529 13.57 25.29 -31.74
N ARG A 530 13.34 26.44 -31.10
CA ARG A 530 13.45 26.59 -29.63
C ARG A 530 12.64 25.54 -28.88
N ARG A 531 11.39 25.29 -29.31
CA ARG A 531 10.50 24.30 -28.67
C ARG A 531 11.05 22.86 -28.66
N TYR A 532 12.03 22.56 -29.51
CA TYR A 532 12.64 21.24 -29.63
C TYR A 532 13.95 21.08 -28.85
N ILE A 533 14.39 22.07 -28.07
CA ILE A 533 15.59 21.97 -27.21
C ILE A 533 15.48 20.78 -26.24
N ILE A 534 14.29 20.49 -25.72
CA ILE A 534 14.07 19.33 -24.85
C ILE A 534 14.39 17.99 -25.55
N HIS A 535 14.05 17.86 -26.84
CA HIS A 535 14.34 16.68 -27.64
C HIS A 535 15.86 16.55 -27.87
N PHE A 536 16.54 17.68 -28.11
CA PHE A 536 17.99 17.70 -28.20
C PHE A 536 18.65 17.23 -26.90
N ILE A 537 18.23 17.74 -25.73
CA ILE A 537 18.75 17.30 -24.43
C ILE A 537 18.45 15.81 -24.20
N ALA A 538 17.28 15.34 -24.62
CA ALA A 538 16.92 13.93 -24.55
C ALA A 538 17.83 13.05 -25.42
N GLY A 539 18.05 13.42 -26.68
CA GLY A 539 18.97 12.75 -27.60
C GLY A 539 20.42 12.78 -27.12
N PHE A 540 20.82 13.89 -26.50
CA PHE A 540 22.11 14.03 -25.87
C PHE A 540 22.28 13.02 -24.73
N LEU A 541 21.36 13.01 -23.76
CA LEU A 541 21.45 12.18 -22.56
C LEU A 541 21.17 10.70 -22.80
N SER A 542 20.49 10.32 -23.87
CA SER A 542 20.36 8.91 -24.28
C SER A 542 21.67 8.40 -24.89
N THR A 543 22.35 9.24 -25.67
CA THR A 543 23.46 8.85 -26.53
C THR A 543 24.81 8.91 -25.82
N VAL A 544 25.01 9.91 -24.99
CA VAL A 544 26.31 10.19 -24.34
C VAL A 544 26.70 9.18 -23.26
N PRO A 545 25.80 8.73 -22.37
CA PRO A 545 26.13 7.67 -21.43
C PRO A 545 26.55 6.37 -22.13
N LEU A 546 25.88 5.97 -23.23
CA LEU A 546 26.28 4.81 -24.03
C LEU A 546 27.69 4.95 -24.63
N PHE A 547 28.09 6.19 -24.93
CA PHE A 547 29.41 6.52 -25.43
C PHE A 547 30.49 6.35 -24.34
N PHE A 548 30.18 6.74 -23.11
CA PHE A 548 31.12 6.67 -21.97
C PHE A 548 31.05 5.37 -21.17
N SER A 549 29.95 4.60 -21.25
CA SER A 549 29.69 3.42 -20.43
C SER A 549 30.24 2.12 -21.01
N LYS A 550 30.80 2.11 -22.23
CA LYS A 550 31.55 0.95 -22.71
C LYS A 550 32.75 0.76 -21.78
N PRO A 551 32.78 -0.28 -20.94
CA PRO A 551 33.92 -0.52 -20.07
C PRO A 551 35.13 -0.71 -20.98
N LEU A 552 36.22 0.01 -20.66
CA LEU A 552 37.55 -0.39 -21.11
C LEU A 552 37.75 -1.82 -20.59
N SER A 553 37.46 -2.81 -21.43
CA SER A 553 37.75 -4.21 -21.14
C SER A 553 39.27 -4.35 -21.13
N THR A 554 39.88 -4.05 -19.99
CA THR A 554 41.34 -4.12 -19.78
C THR A 554 41.84 -5.54 -19.54
N LYS A 555 40.99 -6.56 -19.61
CA LYS A 555 41.38 -7.95 -19.38
C LYS A 555 40.95 -8.82 -20.54
N HIS A 556 41.95 -9.38 -21.22
CA HIS A 556 41.89 -10.41 -22.28
C HIS A 556 41.61 -9.94 -23.72
N CYS A 557 42.60 -9.25 -24.31
CA CYS A 557 42.88 -9.40 -25.74
C CYS A 557 44.39 -9.59 -25.91
N GLN A 558 44.85 -10.82 -25.67
CA GLN A 558 46.22 -11.25 -25.99
C GLN A 558 46.26 -12.24 -27.17
N GLY A 559 45.17 -12.36 -27.94
CA GLY A 559 45.14 -13.32 -29.07
C GLY A 559 43.98 -13.20 -30.07
N CYS A 560 43.24 -12.09 -30.10
CA CYS A 560 42.18 -11.91 -31.09
C CYS A 560 42.44 -10.66 -31.94
N ASN A 561 42.61 -10.84 -33.25
CA ASN A 561 42.87 -9.80 -34.26
C ASN A 561 41.68 -8.86 -34.54
N CYS A 562 40.79 -8.67 -33.56
CA CYS A 562 39.73 -7.68 -33.65
C CYS A 562 40.28 -6.33 -33.20
N ARG A 563 40.50 -5.42 -34.17
CA ARG A 563 40.82 -4.00 -33.95
C ARG A 563 39.66 -3.28 -33.24
N HIS A 564 39.44 -3.56 -31.97
CA HIS A 564 38.67 -2.66 -31.10
C HIS A 564 39.67 -1.73 -30.43
N VAL A 565 39.81 -0.55 -31.05
CA VAL A 565 40.69 0.54 -30.63
C VAL A 565 40.36 0.95 -29.19
N CYS A 566 41.31 0.73 -28.27
CA CYS A 566 41.32 1.40 -26.97
C CYS A 566 41.51 2.89 -27.22
N ILE A 567 40.47 3.70 -27.00
CA ILE A 567 40.55 5.15 -27.18
C ILE A 567 41.22 5.76 -25.93
N PRO A 568 42.45 6.30 -26.02
CA PRO A 568 43.10 6.95 -24.88
C PRO A 568 42.30 8.16 -24.37
N PRO A 569 42.49 8.59 -23.11
CA PRO A 569 41.74 9.71 -22.53
C PRO A 569 41.82 11.02 -23.34
N PHE A 570 42.95 11.25 -24.02
CA PHE A 570 43.18 12.40 -24.89
C PHE A 570 42.26 12.41 -26.12
N ASP A 571 42.01 11.26 -26.75
CA ASP A 571 41.11 11.16 -27.90
C ASP A 571 39.64 11.40 -27.53
N ARG A 572 39.25 11.22 -26.26
CA ARG A 572 37.89 11.56 -25.81
C ARG A 572 37.66 13.06 -25.80
N TYR A 573 38.67 13.87 -25.45
CA TYR A 573 38.57 15.32 -25.48
C TYR A 573 38.43 15.83 -26.91
N ASP A 574 39.31 15.39 -27.83
CA ASP A 574 39.24 15.80 -29.22
C ASP A 574 37.96 15.32 -29.90
N MET A 575 37.49 14.11 -29.58
CA MET A 575 36.22 13.62 -30.10
C MET A 575 35.01 14.37 -29.55
N THR A 576 35.01 14.73 -28.26
CA THR A 576 34.00 15.61 -27.66
C THR A 576 34.05 16.97 -28.34
N LYS A 577 35.21 17.60 -28.44
CA LYS A 577 35.40 18.89 -29.11
C LYS A 577 34.95 18.84 -30.58
N ASN A 578 35.23 17.76 -31.31
CA ASN A 578 34.82 17.58 -32.70
C ASN A 578 33.34 17.28 -32.86
N PHE A 579 32.72 16.61 -31.89
CA PHE A 579 31.28 16.34 -31.90
C PHE A 579 30.48 17.60 -31.54
N PHE A 580 30.90 18.33 -30.52
CA PHE A 580 30.16 19.48 -29.99
C PHE A 580 30.55 20.84 -30.58
N GLY A 581 31.78 20.98 -31.08
CA GLY A 581 32.23 22.20 -31.76
C GLY A 581 31.32 22.59 -32.92
N PRO A 582 30.91 21.66 -33.79
CA PRO A 582 29.89 21.89 -34.82
C PRO A 582 28.52 22.26 -34.24
N ILE A 583 28.07 21.64 -33.15
CA ILE A 583 26.78 21.95 -32.49
C ILE A 583 26.74 23.41 -32.03
N ILE A 584 27.81 23.87 -31.38
CA ILE A 584 27.94 25.25 -30.90
C ILE A 584 27.95 26.24 -32.07
N LYS A 585 28.59 25.86 -33.20
CA LYS A 585 28.62 26.65 -34.43
C LYS A 585 27.28 26.65 -35.20
N TYR A 586 26.49 25.59 -35.09
CA TYR A 586 25.25 25.39 -35.86
C TYR A 586 24.05 26.12 -35.26
N LEU A 587 24.06 26.49 -33.98
CA LEU A 587 23.02 27.33 -33.38
C LEU A 587 22.95 28.67 -34.11
N PRO A 588 21.94 28.90 -34.97
CA PRO A 588 21.97 29.99 -35.94
C PRO A 588 21.97 31.34 -35.23
N ASP A 589 22.75 32.30 -35.76
CA ASP A 589 22.70 33.71 -35.32
C ASP A 589 21.39 34.42 -35.76
N LYS A 590 20.49 33.71 -36.46
CA LYS A 590 19.25 34.22 -37.08
C LYS A 590 17.97 33.95 -36.25
N LEU A 591 18.01 34.11 -34.93
CA LEU A 591 16.78 34.24 -34.14
C LEU A 591 16.46 35.73 -34.05
N GLU A 592 15.29 36.16 -34.56
CA GLU A 592 14.85 37.56 -34.69
C GLU A 592 14.71 38.34 -33.36
N ASN A 593 15.19 37.80 -32.22
CA ASN A 593 15.31 38.52 -30.96
C ASN A 593 16.48 37.96 -30.11
N PRO A 594 17.73 38.37 -30.37
CA PRO A 594 18.93 37.60 -30.02
C PRO A 594 19.54 37.88 -28.64
N GLU A 595 19.22 38.97 -27.94
CA GLU A 595 20.17 39.50 -26.95
C GLU A 595 20.42 38.67 -25.67
N ARG A 596 19.66 37.59 -25.39
CA ARG A 596 19.90 36.80 -24.17
C ARG A 596 19.70 35.29 -24.28
N CYS A 597 18.81 34.77 -25.12
CA CYS A 597 18.51 33.33 -25.10
C CYS A 597 19.61 32.49 -25.79
N HIS A 598 20.21 33.00 -26.85
CA HIS A 598 21.17 32.25 -27.67
C HIS A 598 22.51 32.08 -26.96
N ASP A 599 23.08 33.16 -26.41
CA ASP A 599 24.28 33.10 -25.59
C ASP A 599 24.10 32.21 -24.36
N ARG A 600 22.88 32.16 -23.79
CA ARG A 600 22.56 31.29 -22.65
C ARG A 600 22.48 29.83 -23.03
N VAL A 601 21.90 29.48 -24.17
CA VAL A 601 21.87 28.09 -24.68
C VAL A 601 23.28 27.66 -25.08
N LYS A 602 24.04 28.51 -25.78
CA LYS A 602 25.45 28.26 -26.11
C LYS A 602 26.32 28.10 -24.86
N TYR A 603 26.17 28.99 -23.88
CA TYR A 603 26.86 28.91 -22.60
C TYR A 603 26.48 27.65 -21.85
N LEU A 604 25.19 27.32 -21.76
CA LEU A 604 24.73 26.12 -21.09
C LEU A 604 25.25 24.86 -21.78
N LEU A 605 25.20 24.77 -23.11
CA LEU A 605 25.75 23.64 -23.86
C LEU A 605 27.26 23.52 -23.65
N SER A 606 27.98 24.64 -23.65
CA SER A 606 29.41 24.69 -23.35
C SER A 606 29.71 24.21 -21.92
N GLN A 607 28.91 24.65 -20.95
CA GLN A 607 28.99 24.19 -19.56
C GLN A 607 28.62 22.72 -19.45
N LEU A 608 27.60 22.25 -20.18
CA LEU A 608 27.17 20.85 -20.28
C LEU A 608 28.28 19.95 -20.81
N ILE A 609 29.05 20.43 -21.79
CA ILE A 609 30.20 19.72 -22.36
C ILE A 609 31.31 19.63 -21.32
N CYS A 610 31.67 20.75 -20.69
CA CYS A 610 32.68 20.79 -19.63
C CYS A 610 32.26 19.93 -18.42
N LEU A 611 30.99 20.04 -17.99
CA LEU A 611 30.39 19.26 -16.93
C LEU A 611 30.28 17.79 -17.33
N SER A 612 29.98 17.42 -18.57
CA SER A 612 29.91 16.01 -18.98
C SER A 612 31.27 15.32 -18.85
N PHE A 613 32.38 16.07 -18.98
CA PHE A 613 33.74 15.57 -18.79
C PHE A 613 34.08 15.39 -17.30
N VAL A 614 33.77 16.41 -16.47
CA VAL A 614 33.99 16.38 -15.01
C VAL A 614 33.04 15.39 -14.33
N LEU A 615 31.76 15.44 -14.71
CA LEU A 615 30.73 14.50 -14.31
C LEU A 615 31.14 13.13 -14.81
N CYS A 616 31.41 12.78 -16.08
CA CYS A 616 31.77 11.39 -16.40
C CYS A 616 32.89 10.79 -15.52
N ALA A 617 33.94 11.56 -15.15
CA ALA A 617 34.95 11.08 -14.20
C ALA A 617 34.43 10.93 -12.75
N SER A 618 33.60 11.87 -12.28
CA SER A 618 33.04 11.92 -10.91
C SER A 618 31.77 11.07 -10.74
N PHE A 619 30.91 11.01 -11.76
CA PHE A 619 29.68 10.24 -11.92
C PHE A 619 30.01 8.76 -11.83
N PHE A 620 31.05 8.24 -12.48
CA PHE A 620 31.36 6.81 -12.32
C PHE A 620 31.89 6.46 -10.91
N SER A 621 32.48 7.42 -10.21
CA SER A 621 32.93 7.24 -8.81
C SER A 621 31.78 7.39 -7.79
N ILE A 622 30.89 8.36 -8.00
CA ILE A 622 29.73 8.68 -7.15
C ILE A 622 28.51 7.79 -7.45
N ALA A 623 28.32 7.34 -8.70
CA ALA A 623 27.18 6.51 -9.15
C ALA A 623 27.19 5.11 -8.55
N ARG A 624 28.27 4.71 -7.86
CA ARG A 624 28.26 3.47 -7.09
C ARG A 624 27.25 3.49 -5.94
N ASN A 625 26.79 4.67 -5.52
CA ASN A 625 25.82 4.82 -4.42
C ASN A 625 24.44 5.39 -4.78
N ILE A 626 24.16 6.01 -5.94
CA ILE A 626 22.92 6.82 -6.04
C ILE A 626 22.27 6.82 -7.43
N PHE A 627 21.48 5.78 -7.76
CA PHE A 627 20.58 5.82 -8.92
C PHE A 627 19.40 6.79 -8.71
N GLU A 628 19.00 7.09 -7.47
CA GLU A 628 18.03 8.15 -7.18
C GLU A 628 18.53 9.51 -7.69
N ASN A 629 19.83 9.77 -7.56
CA ASN A 629 20.45 10.94 -8.14
C ASN A 629 20.34 10.91 -9.67
N ILE A 630 20.41 9.75 -10.31
CA ILE A 630 20.24 9.67 -11.78
C ILE A 630 18.84 10.14 -12.17
N GLN A 631 17.79 9.75 -11.43
CA GLN A 631 16.44 10.25 -11.71
C GLN A 631 16.30 11.74 -11.40
N LEU A 632 16.88 12.22 -10.29
CA LEU A 632 16.93 13.65 -9.98
C LEU A 632 17.67 14.45 -11.07
N TYR A 633 18.81 13.96 -11.56
CA TYR A 633 19.55 14.56 -12.66
C TYR A 633 18.75 14.53 -13.95
N ARG A 634 18.08 13.42 -14.27
CA ARG A 634 17.20 13.33 -15.44
C ARG A 634 16.06 14.34 -15.34
N LEU A 635 15.43 14.46 -14.18
CA LEU A 635 14.38 15.45 -13.92
C LEU A 635 14.93 16.88 -14.04
N ALA A 636 16.12 17.16 -13.51
CA ALA A 636 16.77 18.45 -13.62
C ALA A 636 17.10 18.80 -15.08
N TRP A 637 17.59 17.84 -15.86
CA TRP A 637 17.85 18.03 -17.28
C TRP A 637 16.57 18.17 -18.10
N HIS A 638 15.53 17.42 -17.76
CA HIS A 638 14.22 17.56 -18.38
C HIS A 638 13.65 18.95 -18.09
N PHE A 639 13.62 19.35 -16.82
CA PHE A 639 13.20 20.67 -16.39
C PHE A 639 13.97 21.77 -17.12
N LEU A 640 15.28 21.63 -17.23
CA LEU A 640 16.12 22.56 -17.99
C LEU A 640 15.73 22.60 -19.47
N GLY A 641 15.57 21.45 -20.11
CA GLY A 641 15.12 21.37 -21.49
C GLY A 641 13.76 22.05 -21.69
N THR A 642 12.82 21.82 -20.79
CA THR A 642 11.50 22.47 -20.78
C THR A 642 11.62 23.98 -20.63
N VAL A 643 12.37 24.46 -19.63
CA VAL A 643 12.54 25.90 -19.33
C VAL A 643 13.17 26.65 -20.51
N LEU A 644 14.10 26.03 -21.23
CA LEU A 644 14.70 26.62 -22.43
C LEU A 644 13.78 26.57 -23.65
N SER A 645 12.95 25.52 -23.74
CA SER A 645 12.03 25.30 -24.84
C SER A 645 10.80 26.23 -24.78
N LEU A 646 10.38 26.62 -23.58
CA LEU A 646 9.22 27.48 -23.35
C LEU A 646 9.58 28.98 -23.41
N PRO A 647 8.60 29.88 -23.65
CA PRO A 647 8.75 31.32 -23.45
C PRO A 647 9.21 31.68 -22.03
N GLN A 648 9.54 32.96 -21.79
CA GLN A 648 9.96 33.42 -20.47
C GLN A 648 8.86 33.14 -19.42
N SER A 649 9.22 32.37 -18.40
CA SER A 649 8.38 32.00 -17.27
C SER A 649 9.09 32.32 -15.95
N PRO A 650 8.40 32.32 -14.81
CA PRO A 650 9.04 32.44 -13.49
C PRO A 650 10.20 31.46 -13.30
N PHE A 651 10.05 30.22 -13.75
CA PHE A 651 11.13 29.21 -13.72
C PHE A 651 12.30 29.55 -14.64
N SER A 652 12.05 30.11 -15.82
CA SER A 652 13.09 30.62 -16.71
C SER A 652 13.85 31.81 -16.12
N ILE A 653 13.16 32.73 -15.45
CA ILE A 653 13.77 33.85 -14.74
C ILE A 653 14.58 33.33 -13.54
N LEU A 654 14.06 32.37 -12.77
CA LEU A 654 14.75 31.78 -11.64
C LEU A 654 16.04 31.08 -12.09
N PHE A 655 15.99 30.37 -13.22
CA PHE A 655 17.14 29.69 -13.78
C PHE A 655 18.20 30.66 -14.35
N HIS A 656 17.77 31.73 -15.04
CA HIS A 656 18.69 32.62 -15.75
C HIS A 656 19.11 33.88 -14.98
N ASN A 657 18.28 34.34 -14.04
CA ASN A 657 18.54 35.52 -13.22
C ASN A 657 17.90 35.33 -11.82
N PRO A 658 18.41 34.39 -11.02
CA PRO A 658 17.85 34.08 -9.69
C PRO A 658 17.82 35.30 -8.75
N LYS A 659 18.70 36.29 -8.97
CA LYS A 659 18.70 37.56 -8.21
C LYS A 659 17.41 38.38 -8.40
N THR A 660 16.68 38.18 -9.49
CA THR A 660 15.36 38.82 -9.70
C THR A 660 14.36 38.36 -8.64
N PHE A 661 14.50 37.13 -8.13
CA PHE A 661 13.65 36.58 -7.09
C PHE A 661 14.09 36.95 -5.67
N THR A 662 15.13 37.78 -5.52
CA THR A 662 15.46 38.35 -4.21
C THR A 662 14.27 39.22 -3.74
N ASN A 663 13.64 38.82 -2.64
CA ASN A 663 12.40 39.40 -2.09
C ASN A 663 11.13 39.17 -2.94
N GLN A 664 11.07 38.10 -3.74
CA GLN A 664 9.84 37.66 -4.41
C GLN A 664 9.38 36.29 -3.91
N TYR A 665 8.12 35.95 -4.16
CA TYR A 665 7.54 34.65 -3.81
C TYR A 665 7.94 33.57 -4.84
N LEU A 666 8.31 32.39 -4.35
CA LEU A 666 8.52 31.21 -5.17
C LEU A 666 7.25 30.35 -5.22
N VAL A 667 7.08 29.61 -6.33
CA VAL A 667 5.98 28.64 -6.47
C VAL A 667 6.09 27.58 -5.38
N ALA A 668 4.96 27.21 -4.79
CA ALA A 668 4.86 26.25 -3.68
C ALA A 668 5.56 26.67 -2.38
N MET A 669 5.92 27.96 -2.22
CA MET A 669 6.09 28.48 -0.87
C MET A 669 4.75 28.38 -0.12
N PRO A 670 4.75 28.03 1.17
CA PRO A 670 3.54 28.14 1.96
C PRO A 670 3.01 29.56 1.83
N GLU A 671 1.71 29.70 1.58
CA GLU A 671 1.08 31.01 1.65
C GLU A 671 1.44 31.60 3.01
N ASP A 672 1.92 32.84 3.00
CA ASP A 672 2.08 33.56 4.24
C ASP A 672 0.69 33.57 4.90
N GLN A 673 0.59 33.06 6.13
CA GLN A 673 -0.68 33.08 6.87
C GLN A 673 -1.27 34.49 6.89
N SER A 674 -0.43 35.53 6.79
CA SER A 674 -0.84 36.92 6.62
C SER A 674 -1.63 37.18 5.32
N ALA A 675 -1.30 36.51 4.21
CA ALA A 675 -1.98 36.60 2.93
C ALA A 675 -3.35 35.91 2.95
N SER A 676 -3.45 34.73 3.57
CA SER A 676 -4.75 34.06 3.77
C SER A 676 -5.62 34.83 4.77
N LEU A 677 -5.03 35.40 5.85
CA LEU A 677 -5.74 36.32 6.77
C LEU A 677 -6.24 37.57 6.04
N LEU A 678 -5.44 38.14 5.14
CA LEU A 678 -5.81 39.29 4.32
C LEU A 678 -7.00 39.02 3.40
N GLN A 679 -7.14 37.80 2.86
CA GLN A 679 -8.30 37.40 2.07
C GLN A 679 -9.57 37.24 2.93
N VAL A 680 -9.45 36.68 4.13
CA VAL A 680 -10.58 36.49 5.06
C VAL A 680 -11.03 37.83 5.69
N MET A 681 -10.10 38.77 5.88
CA MET A 681 -10.34 40.08 6.48
C MET A 681 -10.62 41.17 5.44
N ALA A 682 -11.41 40.85 4.41
CA ALA A 682 -11.82 41.81 3.39
C ALA A 682 -12.45 43.07 4.02
N GLY A 683 -11.89 44.25 3.72
CA GLY A 683 -12.31 45.54 4.30
C GLY A 683 -11.43 46.07 5.43
N LEU A 684 -10.45 45.30 5.93
CA LEU A 684 -9.44 45.77 6.87
C LEU A 684 -8.14 46.17 6.14
N GLY A 685 -7.46 47.20 6.63
CA GLY A 685 -6.09 47.54 6.21
C GLY A 685 -5.08 46.78 7.04
N ALA A 686 -4.17 46.03 6.43
CA ALA A 686 -3.05 45.41 7.14
C ALA A 686 -1.85 46.35 7.24
N TRP A 687 -1.25 46.38 8.43
CA TRP A 687 -0.12 47.23 8.76
C TRP A 687 0.94 46.43 9.53
N LEU A 688 2.19 46.85 9.40
CA LEU A 688 3.32 46.38 10.17
C LEU A 688 3.78 47.48 11.12
N CYS A 689 4.04 47.13 12.37
CA CYS A 689 4.73 48.02 13.31
C CYS A 689 6.24 48.16 12.93
N PRO A 690 7.01 49.04 13.59
CA PRO A 690 8.45 49.19 13.32
C PRO A 690 9.27 47.90 13.44
N ASN A 691 8.81 46.93 14.23
CA ASN A 691 9.43 45.61 14.42
C ASN A 691 8.78 44.49 13.59
N ASN A 692 8.06 44.81 12.52
CA ASN A 692 7.43 43.85 11.60
C ASN A 692 6.34 42.94 12.19
N HIS A 693 5.69 43.33 13.29
CA HIS A 693 4.48 42.63 13.76
C HIS A 693 3.24 43.14 13.02
N LEU A 694 2.44 42.20 12.51
CA LEU A 694 1.22 42.45 11.76
C LEU A 694 0.07 42.91 12.67
N TYR A 695 -0.65 43.94 12.26
CA TYR A 695 -1.91 44.37 12.87
C TYR A 695 -2.88 44.88 11.81
N PHE A 696 -4.17 44.90 12.16
CA PHE A 696 -5.25 45.28 11.23
C PHE A 696 -5.97 46.53 11.70
N VAL A 697 -6.39 47.35 10.74
CA VAL A 697 -7.12 48.61 10.95
C VAL A 697 -8.43 48.55 10.19
N ALA A 698 -9.55 48.67 10.90
CA ALA A 698 -10.90 48.58 10.35
C ALA A 698 -11.41 49.90 9.74
N ASN A 699 -12.66 49.88 9.28
CA ASN A 699 -13.46 51.00 8.76
C ASN A 699 -12.98 51.59 7.43
N CYS A 700 -11.90 52.37 7.46
CA CYS A 700 -11.39 53.09 6.29
C CYS A 700 -9.99 52.61 5.89
N THR A 701 -9.48 51.55 6.53
CA THR A 701 -8.13 50.97 6.35
C THR A 701 -6.95 51.89 6.72
N ALA A 702 -7.23 53.15 7.07
CA ALA A 702 -6.28 54.16 7.49
C ALA A 702 -6.32 54.36 9.01
N THR A 703 -5.17 54.64 9.60
CA THR A 703 -5.00 54.66 11.06
C THR A 703 -5.69 55.86 11.70
N ASN A 704 -6.75 55.65 12.47
CA ASN A 704 -7.47 56.73 13.20
C ASN A 704 -7.18 56.77 14.70
N GLU A 705 -6.91 55.62 15.29
CA GLU A 705 -6.66 55.49 16.72
C GLU A 705 -5.19 55.14 16.97
N SER A 706 -4.61 55.66 18.05
CA SER A 706 -3.25 55.32 18.49
C SER A 706 -3.31 54.17 19.50
N ALA A 707 -2.49 53.14 19.31
CA ALA A 707 -2.38 52.00 20.23
C ALA A 707 -0.91 51.57 20.40
N LYS A 708 -0.67 50.59 21.27
CA LYS A 708 0.65 49.93 21.42
C LYS A 708 0.59 48.53 20.80
N CYS A 709 1.64 48.14 20.09
CA CYS A 709 1.79 46.79 19.57
C CYS A 709 1.79 45.80 20.74
N PRO A 710 0.90 44.80 20.77
CA PRO A 710 0.81 43.85 21.90
C PRO A 710 2.08 43.01 22.05
N THR A 711 2.84 42.82 20.96
CA THR A 711 4.05 41.99 20.95
C THR A 711 5.30 42.75 21.38
N CYS A 712 5.46 44.02 20.97
CA CYS A 712 6.72 44.77 21.19
C CYS A 712 6.56 46.16 21.82
N GLY A 713 5.36 46.57 22.20
CA GLY A 713 5.09 47.83 22.91
C GLY A 713 5.33 49.12 22.11
N HIS A 714 5.73 49.03 20.84
CA HIS A 714 5.90 50.20 19.97
C HIS A 714 4.54 50.83 19.60
N ASP A 715 4.53 52.14 19.34
CA ASP A 715 3.32 52.83 18.88
C ASP A 715 2.87 52.31 17.51
N ILE A 716 1.60 51.94 17.42
CA ILE A 716 0.90 51.51 16.21
C ILE A 716 -0.35 52.37 16.01
N GLY A 717 -0.92 52.34 14.80
CA GLY A 717 -2.08 53.17 14.50
C GLY A 717 -1.71 54.63 14.23
N ASN A 718 -2.55 55.57 14.64
CA ASN A 718 -2.41 57.01 14.37
C ASN A 718 -1.33 57.61 15.27
N LYS A 719 -0.58 58.59 14.75
CA LYS A 719 0.43 59.33 15.49
C LYS A 719 -0.28 60.11 16.61
N LYS A 720 0.18 59.94 17.86
CA LYS A 720 -0.42 60.60 19.02
C LYS A 720 -0.50 62.11 18.81
N GLY A 721 -1.70 62.67 18.91
CA GLY A 721 -1.97 64.11 18.72
C GLY A 721 -2.14 64.57 17.26
N ALA A 722 -2.09 63.67 16.27
CA ALA A 722 -2.39 64.01 14.88
C ALA A 722 -3.90 64.00 14.61
N GLY A 723 -4.40 65.04 13.95
CA GLY A 723 -5.82 65.24 13.61
C GLY A 723 -6.39 64.36 12.48
N GLY A 724 -5.85 63.14 12.29
CA GLY A 724 -6.42 62.12 11.39
C GLY A 724 -5.40 61.44 10.48
N HIS A 725 -5.57 60.13 10.24
CA HIS A 725 -4.89 59.28 9.24
C HIS A 725 -3.36 59.36 9.10
N VAL A 726 -2.63 59.87 10.10
CA VAL A 726 -1.17 59.92 10.08
C VAL A 726 -0.64 58.71 10.84
N ALA A 727 -0.11 57.71 10.14
CA ALA A 727 0.46 56.54 10.82
C ALA A 727 1.59 56.93 11.79
N ALA A 728 1.66 56.27 12.94
CA ALA A 728 2.76 56.43 13.89
C ALA A 728 4.11 56.09 13.22
N THR A 729 5.19 56.75 13.64
CA THR A 729 6.50 56.64 13.00
C THR A 729 6.96 55.19 12.83
N GLY A 730 7.36 54.81 11.61
CA GLY A 730 7.85 53.46 11.31
C GLY A 730 6.77 52.41 11.03
N ASN A 731 5.49 52.76 11.14
CA ASN A 731 4.40 51.86 10.72
C ASN A 731 4.29 51.84 9.19
N ARG A 732 4.13 50.63 8.62
CA ARG A 732 4.07 50.41 7.16
C ARG A 732 2.79 49.69 6.79
N ARG A 733 2.02 50.23 5.85
CA ARG A 733 0.83 49.54 5.30
C ARG A 733 1.27 48.48 4.30
N LEU A 734 0.67 47.29 4.37
CA LEU A 734 0.88 46.21 3.39
C LEU A 734 -0.10 46.35 2.22
N GLY A 735 0.35 46.01 1.01
CA GLY A 735 -0.47 46.07 -0.21
C GLY A 735 -0.67 47.45 -0.81
N LYS A 736 0.32 48.34 -0.67
CA LYS A 736 0.36 49.66 -1.31
C LYS A 736 1.48 49.76 -2.32
#